data_AF-A0A074WF92-F1
#
_entry.id   AF-A0A074WF92-F1
#
_cell.length_a   1.000
_cell.length_b   1.000
_cell.length_c   1.000
_cell.angle_alpha   90.00
_cell.angle_beta   90.00
_cell.angle_gamma   90.00
#
_symmetry.space_group_name_H-M   'P 1'
#
loop_
_entity.id
_entity.type
_entity.pdbx_description
1 polymer ?
#
loop_
_entity_poly.entity_id
_entity_poly.type
_entity_poly.pdbx_seq_one_letter_code
_entity_poly.pdbx_strand_id
1 'polypeptide(L)'
;MDLDLIKTLGCVVLKGKYIDNIAESSLSPSPQKPNTPYHVTVFSKAEIRELDDQQQMQIEQLFEEPFNLQLPIDLGVAIHGSVAFNVLFWPEGNRIRQRFGLPSKDLHITLSRQNNHNIGKGIHAITHCKTLTTEQAWRLLFKFSSKTESSKLAYEYLDLFPNSVAALLRAAQHCEMPRQAKHAMFMFAQAACLMSNKSETIQSQCVEALVRCSAHTEFGSFLLDHETEDWKDNRPFYSTYGDVFQNSALRRLIQTEVSRSRAIAEDASLLSKLPSVASNQDVFTPLQGELYRLPRFFRWLTPFRLAVMSTPRSREDIEALAALGIRLVVTLTEEEPLPAEWFENTPCRNLFLPVRNYQAPTNEQVDTFIRSMDDLPVEEAALVHCGGGKGRAGTFAACYLIARGFEITSSKSITGEEHIRIYPADAMKILRHMRPGSIETTEQETFIKDYAQYLISGKEKVVVQETMISESQDSLELNGELPGTPSMIVCCGIPGSGKSTFASHLVTRGYTVISQDELGSKTACLNALSNALERGQKIIVDRCNPYVEDREQWLAHAFHPKDALCVQFDVAPELCVRRADARTNHPTIAPGRAKRIVHSFVKTLVPPTKKEKFACIARVSSSVAASDLLSRLASDMPERPFIHKFPRTRHLFNIGSASRDDLILSSSDAQAFLQASNSSTTIAVEEKVDGANLGISLDFSGAFKVQNRSHYVNRKSHAQFKKLDKWLDDHYEGLSAVLDSEHSHPGRWILYGEWLYAKHSIHYTTLPDLFLAFDLFDTETSTFLSRDALSERLKGTNIHQVSRLEPESLDEQSLIDLVRTQKSSFYDGVIEGVYLRRQKDGKTIDRAKIVRSDFIAGDEHWNRRGVVPNTFIAYE
;
A
#
# COMPACT_ATOMS: atom_id res chain seq x y z
N MET A 1 -53.99 12.21 31.07
CA MET A 1 -53.51 11.25 32.09
C MET A 1 -53.91 9.88 31.61
N ASP A 2 -53.04 9.21 30.83
CA ASP A 2 -53.38 7.92 30.19
C ASP A 2 -52.84 6.70 30.94
N LEU A 3 -51.92 6.90 31.90
CA LEU A 3 -51.34 5.87 32.77
C LEU A 3 -50.91 6.48 34.10
N ASP A 4 -51.20 5.77 35.20
CA ASP A 4 -50.78 6.12 36.56
C ASP A 4 -50.12 4.91 37.23
N LEU A 5 -48.95 5.14 37.84
CA LEU A 5 -48.31 4.18 38.75
C LEU A 5 -48.82 4.47 40.16
N ILE A 6 -49.41 3.50 40.84
CA ILE A 6 -49.97 3.70 42.19
C ILE A 6 -49.71 2.52 43.13
N LYS A 7 -49.74 2.77 44.44
CA LYS A 7 -49.79 1.74 45.47
C LYS A 7 -51.23 1.38 45.81
N THR A 8 -51.60 0.11 45.70
CA THR A 8 -52.94 -0.39 46.06
C THR A 8 -52.88 -1.81 46.60
N LEU A 9 -53.66 -2.09 47.66
CA LEU A 9 -53.73 -3.40 48.32
C LEU A 9 -52.36 -4.01 48.70
N GLY A 10 -51.37 -3.14 48.96
CA GLY A 10 -49.99 -3.54 49.27
C GLY A 10 -49.17 -3.97 48.07
N CYS A 11 -49.59 -3.67 46.84
CA CYS A 11 -48.81 -3.83 45.60
C CYS A 11 -48.55 -2.46 44.96
N VAL A 12 -47.54 -2.36 44.10
CA VAL A 12 -47.37 -1.21 43.19
C VAL A 12 -47.76 -1.66 41.79
N VAL A 13 -48.71 -0.94 41.20
CA VAL A 13 -49.35 -1.32 39.93
C VAL A 13 -49.40 -0.14 38.97
N LEU A 14 -49.27 -0.45 37.68
CA LEU A 14 -49.59 0.48 36.60
C LEU A 14 -51.04 0.25 36.16
N LYS A 15 -51.85 1.30 36.13
CA LYS A 15 -53.24 1.28 35.67
C LYS A 15 -53.55 2.52 34.82
N GLY A 16 -54.71 2.54 34.17
CA GLY A 16 -55.18 3.68 33.39
C GLY A 16 -55.86 3.25 32.10
N LYS A 17 -56.46 4.22 31.40
CA LYS A 17 -57.27 3.98 30.19
C LYS A 17 -56.52 3.17 29.13
N TYR A 18 -55.21 3.38 28.98
CA TYR A 18 -54.42 2.63 28.02
C TYR A 18 -54.30 1.13 28.36
N ILE A 19 -54.18 0.78 29.65
CA ILE A 19 -54.17 -0.62 30.11
C ILE A 19 -55.55 -1.26 29.93
N ASP A 20 -56.61 -0.52 30.24
CA ASP A 20 -57.98 -0.98 30.04
C ASP A 20 -58.24 -1.26 28.55
N ASN A 21 -57.83 -0.37 27.66
CA ASN A 21 -57.96 -0.54 26.21
C ASN A 21 -57.22 -1.79 25.69
N ILE A 22 -56.01 -2.07 26.19
CA ILE A 22 -55.28 -3.30 25.83
C ILE A 22 -56.10 -4.53 26.22
N ALA A 23 -56.58 -4.58 27.46
CA ALA A 23 -57.31 -5.72 27.99
C ALA A 23 -58.67 -5.92 27.27
N GLU A 24 -59.39 -4.84 27.00
CA GLU A 24 -60.72 -4.88 26.37
C GLU A 24 -60.67 -5.14 24.86
N SER A 25 -59.58 -4.76 24.18
CA SER A 25 -59.36 -5.07 22.76
C SER A 25 -58.95 -6.53 22.51
N SER A 26 -58.74 -7.32 23.56
CA SER A 26 -58.26 -8.69 23.47
C SER A 26 -59.41 -9.69 23.40
N LEU A 27 -59.36 -10.62 22.45
CA LEU A 27 -60.33 -11.72 22.34
C LEU A 27 -60.16 -12.69 23.52
N SER A 28 -60.93 -12.51 24.59
CA SER A 28 -60.97 -13.44 25.72
C SER A 28 -61.98 -14.57 25.46
N PRO A 29 -61.59 -15.86 25.55
CA PRO A 29 -62.54 -16.97 25.53
C PRO A 29 -63.30 -17.14 26.86
N SER A 30 -62.99 -16.36 27.90
CA SER A 30 -63.63 -16.46 29.22
C SER A 30 -64.69 -15.35 29.41
N PRO A 31 -65.96 -15.69 29.73
CA PRO A 31 -67.04 -14.71 29.89
C PRO A 31 -66.97 -13.92 31.22
N GLN A 32 -66.03 -14.21 32.13
CA GLN A 32 -65.94 -13.57 33.45
C GLN A 32 -64.66 -12.72 33.60
N LYS A 33 -64.84 -11.40 33.64
CA LYS A 33 -63.80 -10.38 33.93
C LYS A 33 -63.20 -10.58 35.34
N PRO A 34 -61.95 -10.12 35.59
CA PRO A 34 -61.36 -10.13 36.93
C PRO A 34 -62.17 -9.29 37.93
N ASN A 35 -62.12 -9.67 39.21
CA ASN A 35 -62.82 -8.95 40.30
C ASN A 35 -62.18 -7.58 40.62
N THR A 36 -61.05 -7.25 40.00
CA THR A 36 -60.28 -6.02 40.19
C THR A 36 -60.07 -5.33 38.84
N PRO A 37 -59.91 -4.00 38.79
CA PRO A 37 -59.55 -3.28 37.57
C PRO A 37 -58.30 -3.86 36.89
N TYR A 38 -58.22 -3.73 35.56
CA TYR A 38 -57.04 -4.16 34.82
C TYR A 38 -55.82 -3.35 35.23
N HIS A 39 -54.73 -4.06 35.48
CA HIS A 39 -53.50 -3.45 35.95
C HIS A 39 -52.31 -4.35 35.60
N VAL A 40 -51.13 -3.73 35.59
CA VAL A 40 -49.85 -4.43 35.49
C VAL A 40 -49.18 -4.35 36.85
N THR A 41 -49.00 -5.48 37.53
CA THR A 41 -48.29 -5.50 38.82
C THR A 41 -46.80 -5.28 38.61
N VAL A 42 -46.25 -4.17 39.10
CA VAL A 42 -44.80 -3.89 39.04
C VAL A 42 -44.11 -4.48 40.26
N PHE A 43 -44.65 -4.26 41.46
CA PHE A 43 -44.20 -4.86 42.72
C PHE A 43 -45.37 -5.60 43.38
N SER A 44 -45.14 -6.85 43.77
CA SER A 44 -46.09 -7.63 44.56
C SER A 44 -45.98 -7.32 46.05
N LYS A 45 -47.01 -7.70 46.80
CA LYS A 45 -47.03 -7.54 48.25
C LYS A 45 -45.95 -8.32 48.99
N ALA A 46 -45.50 -9.45 48.44
CA ALA A 46 -44.38 -10.21 48.99
C ALA A 46 -43.07 -9.46 48.76
N GLU A 47 -42.81 -9.04 47.52
CA GLU A 47 -41.59 -8.30 47.16
C GLU A 47 -41.42 -7.02 47.97
N ILE A 48 -42.49 -6.25 48.21
CA ILE A 48 -42.40 -5.00 48.99
C ILE A 48 -42.04 -5.27 50.46
N ARG A 49 -42.45 -6.42 51.03
CA ARG A 49 -42.14 -6.78 52.42
C ARG A 49 -40.68 -7.20 52.61
N GLU A 50 -40.01 -7.58 51.53
CA GLU A 50 -38.60 -7.98 51.53
C GLU A 50 -37.65 -6.78 51.34
N LEU A 51 -38.18 -5.61 50.99
CA LEU A 51 -37.41 -4.37 50.87
C LEU A 51 -37.17 -3.73 52.24
N ASP A 52 -36.01 -3.10 52.40
CA ASP A 52 -35.66 -2.37 53.62
C ASP A 52 -36.48 -1.07 53.79
N ASP A 53 -36.44 -0.49 54.99
CA ASP A 53 -37.23 0.71 55.33
C ASP A 53 -36.90 1.92 54.42
N GLN A 54 -35.65 2.02 53.96
CA GLN A 54 -35.20 3.11 53.08
C GLN A 54 -35.74 2.93 51.65
N GLN A 55 -35.74 1.70 51.14
CA GLN A 55 -36.32 1.33 49.86
C GLN A 55 -37.85 1.49 49.87
N GLN A 56 -38.51 1.14 50.98
CA GLN A 56 -39.96 1.35 51.13
C GLN A 56 -40.32 2.84 51.15
N MET A 57 -39.52 3.70 51.80
CA MET A 57 -39.70 5.16 51.71
C MET A 57 -39.50 5.69 50.30
N GLN A 58 -38.48 5.22 49.57
CA GLN A 58 -38.23 5.61 48.19
C GLN A 58 -39.33 5.17 47.23
N ILE A 59 -40.07 4.10 47.54
CA ILE A 59 -41.27 3.71 46.77
C ILE A 59 -42.36 4.76 46.89
N GLU A 60 -42.59 5.34 48.08
CA GLU A 60 -43.61 6.38 48.25
C GLU A 60 -43.26 7.64 47.44
N GLN A 61 -41.98 7.95 47.30
CA GLN A 61 -41.49 9.07 46.47
C GLN A 61 -41.70 8.85 44.96
N LEU A 62 -41.84 7.60 44.49
CA LEU A 62 -42.14 7.31 43.07
C LEU A 62 -43.51 7.85 42.64
N PHE A 63 -44.40 8.18 43.58
CA PHE A 63 -45.74 8.67 43.26
C PHE A 63 -45.83 10.20 43.24
N GLU A 64 -44.77 10.90 43.67
CA GLU A 64 -44.73 12.35 43.80
C GLU A 64 -44.09 13.06 42.59
N GLU A 65 -43.33 12.33 41.76
CA GLU A 65 -42.71 12.88 40.53
C GLU A 65 -43.61 12.68 39.29
N PRO A 66 -43.75 13.69 38.40
CA PRO A 66 -44.45 13.51 37.13
C PRO A 66 -43.64 12.63 36.19
N PHE A 67 -44.00 11.35 36.10
CA PHE A 67 -43.36 10.42 35.16
C PHE A 67 -43.95 10.56 33.75
N ASN A 68 -43.09 10.83 32.77
CA ASN A 68 -43.41 10.57 31.36
C ASN A 68 -43.19 9.08 31.07
N LEU A 69 -44.10 8.23 31.57
CA LEU A 69 -43.98 6.77 31.44
C LEU A 69 -44.11 6.35 29.98
N GLN A 70 -43.13 5.58 29.51
CA GLN A 70 -43.23 4.89 28.24
C GLN A 70 -44.42 3.91 28.24
N LEU A 71 -45.28 3.95 27.22
CA LEU A 71 -46.42 3.04 27.11
C LEU A 71 -45.98 1.57 26.95
N PRO A 72 -46.59 0.61 27.69
CA PRO A 72 -46.42 -0.82 27.45
C PRO A 72 -46.87 -1.25 26.05
N ILE A 73 -46.24 -2.29 25.50
CA ILE A 73 -46.61 -2.86 24.20
C ILE A 73 -47.27 -4.22 24.44
N ASP A 74 -48.46 -4.40 23.88
CA ASP A 74 -49.20 -5.66 23.91
C ASP A 74 -48.67 -6.63 22.84
N LEU A 75 -48.11 -7.75 23.28
CA LEU A 75 -47.53 -8.76 22.38
C LEU A 75 -48.55 -9.81 21.93
N GLY A 76 -49.66 -9.91 22.64
CA GLY A 76 -50.68 -10.93 22.37
C GLY A 76 -51.19 -11.60 23.64
N VAL A 77 -52.09 -12.54 23.43
CA VAL A 77 -52.87 -13.22 24.47
C VAL A 77 -52.36 -14.63 24.68
N ALA A 78 -52.16 -15.00 25.94
CA ALA A 78 -51.89 -16.35 26.40
C ALA A 78 -53.15 -16.94 27.04
N ILE A 79 -53.53 -18.17 26.65
CA ILE A 79 -54.67 -18.90 27.22
C ILE A 79 -54.17 -20.26 27.69
N HIS A 80 -54.28 -20.52 29.00
CA HIS A 80 -53.88 -21.77 29.63
C HIS A 80 -55.02 -22.28 30.52
N GLY A 81 -55.86 -23.17 29.98
CA GLY A 81 -57.06 -23.65 30.65
C GLY A 81 -58.05 -22.51 30.94
N SER A 82 -58.36 -22.27 32.22
CA SER A 82 -59.24 -21.19 32.68
C SER A 82 -58.54 -19.84 32.91
N VAL A 83 -57.21 -19.78 32.70
CA VAL A 83 -56.38 -18.58 32.90
C VAL A 83 -56.07 -17.92 31.57
N ALA A 84 -56.37 -16.64 31.44
CA ALA A 84 -56.07 -15.83 30.25
C ALA A 84 -55.37 -14.52 30.66
N PHE A 85 -54.36 -14.10 29.90
CA PHE A 85 -53.63 -12.85 30.15
C PHE A 85 -52.98 -12.28 28.89
N ASN A 86 -52.84 -10.96 28.81
CA ASN A 86 -51.97 -10.29 27.83
C ASN A 86 -50.52 -10.37 28.29
N VAL A 87 -49.61 -10.69 27.37
CA VAL A 87 -48.17 -10.59 27.59
C VAL A 87 -47.71 -9.20 27.13
N LEU A 88 -47.03 -8.46 28.01
CA LEU A 88 -46.59 -7.10 27.73
C LEU A 88 -45.08 -6.98 27.62
N PHE A 89 -44.62 -6.15 26.69
CA PHE A 89 -43.28 -5.61 26.69
C PHE A 89 -43.25 -4.21 27.28
N TRP A 90 -42.62 -4.09 28.44
CA TRP A 90 -42.48 -2.81 29.14
C TRP A 90 -41.14 -2.69 29.88
N PRO A 91 -40.05 -2.28 29.18
CA PRO A 91 -38.71 -2.17 29.77
C PRO A 91 -38.64 -1.20 30.96
N GLU A 92 -39.43 -0.12 30.91
CA GLU A 92 -39.46 0.89 31.97
C GLU A 92 -39.94 0.29 33.31
N GLY A 93 -40.96 -0.57 33.29
CA GLY A 93 -41.40 -1.29 34.48
C GLY A 93 -40.30 -2.17 35.10
N ASN A 94 -39.46 -2.79 34.27
CA ASN A 94 -38.32 -3.58 34.75
C ASN A 94 -37.13 -2.71 35.21
N ARG A 95 -36.91 -1.51 34.65
CA ARG A 95 -35.93 -0.54 35.18
C ARG A 95 -36.32 -0.06 36.56
N ILE A 96 -37.60 0.23 36.77
CA ILE A 96 -38.13 0.59 38.08
C ILE A 96 -37.84 -0.54 39.07
N ARG A 97 -38.11 -1.82 38.74
CA ARG A 97 -37.78 -2.96 39.61
C ARG A 97 -36.28 -3.05 39.95
N GLN A 98 -35.41 -2.90 38.95
CA GLN A 98 -33.96 -2.97 39.11
C GLN A 98 -33.41 -1.86 40.03
N ARG A 99 -34.02 -0.66 40.03
CA ARG A 99 -33.65 0.44 40.95
C ARG A 99 -33.77 0.04 42.42
N PHE A 100 -34.63 -0.92 42.74
CA PHE A 100 -34.85 -1.43 44.11
C PHE A 100 -34.24 -2.83 44.31
N GLY A 101 -33.30 -3.25 43.46
CA GLY A 101 -32.61 -4.53 43.60
C GLY A 101 -33.46 -5.76 43.25
N LEU A 102 -34.66 -5.58 42.69
CA LEU A 102 -35.52 -6.71 42.31
C LEU A 102 -35.19 -7.25 40.91
N PRO A 103 -35.30 -8.58 40.70
CA PRO A 103 -35.06 -9.18 39.39
C PRO A 103 -36.11 -8.74 38.36
N SER A 104 -35.74 -8.76 37.08
CA SER A 104 -36.71 -8.55 36.00
C SER A 104 -37.78 -9.64 35.99
N LYS A 105 -39.00 -9.28 35.58
CA LYS A 105 -40.10 -10.25 35.43
C LYS A 105 -40.90 -10.03 34.15
N ASP A 106 -41.65 -11.05 33.78
CA ASP A 106 -42.65 -10.98 32.71
C ASP A 106 -43.88 -10.20 33.19
N LEU A 107 -44.07 -9.04 32.58
CA LEU A 107 -45.16 -8.13 32.88
C LEU A 107 -46.37 -8.50 32.00
N HIS A 108 -47.55 -8.53 32.62
CA HIS A 108 -48.77 -9.04 31.98
C HIS A 108 -50.01 -8.36 32.55
N ILE A 109 -51.12 -8.45 31.83
CA ILE A 109 -52.46 -8.06 32.30
C ILE A 109 -53.30 -9.32 32.42
N THR A 110 -53.84 -9.59 33.61
CA THR A 110 -54.72 -10.75 33.80
C THR A 110 -56.11 -10.46 33.25
N LEU A 111 -56.62 -11.33 32.37
CA LEU A 111 -57.93 -11.20 31.70
C LEU A 111 -59.01 -12.08 32.33
N SER A 112 -58.63 -13.17 33.00
CA SER A 112 -59.54 -14.13 33.62
C SER A 112 -59.76 -13.86 35.12
N ARG A 113 -60.91 -14.31 35.65
CA ARG A 113 -61.20 -14.29 37.09
C ARG A 113 -60.25 -15.16 37.91
N GLN A 114 -59.80 -16.29 37.37
CA GLN A 114 -58.78 -17.15 37.99
C GLN A 114 -57.39 -16.68 37.57
N ASN A 115 -56.47 -16.57 38.53
CA ASN A 115 -55.06 -16.25 38.29
C ASN A 115 -54.20 -17.39 38.86
N ASN A 116 -53.25 -17.89 38.07
CA ASN A 116 -52.29 -18.91 38.52
C ASN A 116 -50.88 -18.35 38.42
N HIS A 117 -50.17 -18.35 39.55
CA HIS A 117 -48.80 -17.83 39.66
C HIS A 117 -47.72 -18.84 39.23
N ASN A 118 -48.09 -20.10 39.01
CA ASN A 118 -47.15 -21.18 38.65
C ASN A 118 -47.00 -21.36 37.11
N ILE A 119 -47.70 -20.55 36.31
CA ILE A 119 -47.62 -20.59 34.85
C ILE A 119 -46.66 -19.49 34.41
N GLY A 120 -45.75 -19.79 33.48
CA GLY A 120 -44.87 -18.79 32.87
C GLY A 120 -45.67 -17.75 32.09
N LYS A 121 -45.41 -16.46 32.33
CA LYS A 121 -46.19 -15.35 31.75
C LYS A 121 -45.44 -14.53 30.70
N GLY A 122 -44.31 -15.05 30.23
CA GLY A 122 -43.47 -14.44 29.21
C GLY A 122 -43.90 -14.75 27.79
N ILE A 123 -43.06 -14.35 26.83
CA ILE A 123 -43.34 -14.42 25.38
C ILE A 123 -43.67 -15.84 24.89
N HIS A 124 -43.07 -16.87 25.49
CA HIS A 124 -43.31 -18.27 25.14
C HIS A 124 -44.73 -18.77 25.51
N ALA A 125 -45.47 -18.03 26.34
CA ALA A 125 -46.82 -18.39 26.74
C ALA A 125 -47.89 -17.88 25.77
N ILE A 126 -47.54 -17.03 24.80
CA ILE A 126 -48.48 -16.40 23.87
C ILE A 126 -49.10 -17.47 22.95
N THR A 127 -50.42 -17.52 22.96
CA THR A 127 -51.23 -18.42 22.10
C THR A 127 -51.75 -17.71 20.86
N HIS A 128 -51.97 -16.40 20.95
CA HIS A 128 -52.47 -15.56 19.86
C HIS A 128 -51.66 -14.26 19.82
N CYS A 129 -50.80 -14.10 18.82
CA CYS A 129 -49.98 -12.91 18.66
C CYS A 129 -50.82 -11.72 18.16
N LYS A 130 -50.51 -10.51 18.66
CA LYS A 130 -51.10 -9.28 18.13
C LYS A 130 -50.26 -8.78 16.95
N THR A 131 -50.92 -8.29 15.90
CA THR A 131 -50.22 -7.58 14.83
C THR A 131 -49.63 -6.29 15.40
N LEU A 132 -48.32 -6.22 15.46
CA LEU A 132 -47.60 -5.06 15.98
C LEU A 132 -47.52 -3.97 14.91
N THR A 133 -47.68 -2.71 15.32
CA THR A 133 -47.35 -1.59 14.43
C THR A 133 -45.84 -1.49 14.22
N THR A 134 -45.41 -0.83 13.15
CA THR A 134 -43.98 -0.63 12.83
C THR A 134 -43.20 -0.01 14.00
N GLU A 135 -43.82 0.92 14.74
CA GLU A 135 -43.24 1.54 15.94
C GLU A 135 -43.15 0.57 17.13
N GLN A 136 -44.12 -0.34 17.29
CA GLN A 136 -44.13 -1.33 18.36
C GLN A 136 -43.11 -2.45 18.11
N ALA A 137 -43.03 -2.97 16.88
CA ALA A 137 -41.99 -3.90 16.46
C ALA A 137 -40.59 -3.30 16.60
N TRP A 138 -40.44 -2.00 16.29
CA TRP A 138 -39.19 -1.24 16.47
C TRP A 138 -38.71 -1.20 17.93
N ARG A 139 -39.61 -1.03 18.90
CA ARG A 139 -39.29 -0.98 20.35
C ARG A 139 -38.90 -2.35 20.93
N LEU A 140 -39.43 -3.44 20.36
CA LEU A 140 -39.17 -4.81 20.80
C LEU A 140 -37.77 -5.32 20.44
N LEU A 141 -37.22 -4.86 19.33
CA LEU A 141 -35.94 -5.34 18.77
C LEU A 141 -34.69 -4.87 19.54
N PHE A 142 -34.83 -4.17 20.66
CA PHE A 142 -33.70 -3.74 21.50
C PHE A 142 -33.32 -4.71 22.63
N LYS A 143 -34.01 -5.86 22.81
CA LYS A 143 -33.81 -6.66 24.02
C LYS A 143 -33.95 -8.19 23.92
N PHE A 144 -33.76 -8.82 22.75
CA PHE A 144 -33.54 -10.27 22.73
C PHE A 144 -32.15 -10.58 23.28
N SER A 145 -32.10 -11.40 24.33
CA SER A 145 -30.92 -11.66 25.17
C SER A 145 -29.85 -12.55 24.52
N SER A 146 -30.13 -13.13 23.34
CA SER A 146 -29.12 -13.81 22.52
C SER A 146 -28.91 -13.06 21.20
N LYS A 147 -27.64 -12.81 20.85
CA LYS A 147 -27.24 -12.16 19.59
C LYS A 147 -27.68 -12.98 18.36
N THR A 148 -27.81 -14.29 18.53
CA THR A 148 -28.14 -15.25 17.46
C THR A 148 -29.63 -15.24 17.09
N GLU A 149 -30.53 -15.27 18.06
CA GLU A 149 -31.98 -15.25 17.79
C GLU A 149 -32.43 -13.88 17.26
N SER A 150 -31.84 -12.79 17.78
CA SER A 150 -32.07 -11.43 17.28
C SER A 150 -31.60 -11.25 15.84
N SER A 151 -30.44 -11.81 15.49
CA SER A 151 -29.94 -11.82 14.11
C SER A 151 -30.89 -12.56 13.18
N LYS A 152 -31.31 -13.78 13.55
CA LYS A 152 -32.25 -14.58 12.75
C LYS A 152 -33.58 -13.86 12.51
N LEU A 153 -34.18 -13.29 13.55
CA LEU A 153 -35.42 -12.52 13.43
C LEU A 153 -35.24 -11.25 12.59
N ALA A 154 -34.07 -10.61 12.65
CA ALA A 154 -33.78 -9.43 11.83
C ALA A 154 -33.70 -9.78 10.34
N TYR A 155 -33.10 -10.92 9.98
CA TYR A 155 -33.07 -11.42 8.60
C TYR A 155 -34.44 -11.91 8.13
N GLU A 156 -35.20 -12.65 8.96
CA GLU A 156 -36.59 -13.02 8.64
C GLU A 156 -37.47 -11.79 8.38
N TYR A 157 -37.27 -10.72 9.17
CA TYR A 157 -37.97 -9.45 8.95
C TYR A 157 -37.54 -8.75 7.66
N LEU A 158 -36.26 -8.85 7.28
CA LEU A 158 -35.77 -8.36 5.99
C LEU A 158 -36.36 -9.16 4.83
N ASP A 159 -36.45 -10.48 4.94
CA ASP A 159 -37.01 -11.34 3.89
C ASP A 159 -38.50 -11.05 3.65
N LEU A 160 -39.26 -10.80 4.72
CA LEU A 160 -40.67 -10.41 4.62
C LEU A 160 -40.87 -8.99 4.09
N PHE A 161 -39.92 -8.08 4.37
CA PHE A 161 -40.02 -6.66 4.02
C PHE A 161 -38.68 -6.11 3.48
N PRO A 162 -38.23 -6.53 2.29
CA PRO A 162 -36.88 -6.23 1.78
C PRO A 162 -36.60 -4.74 1.55
N ASN A 163 -37.65 -3.93 1.35
CA ASN A 163 -37.54 -2.48 1.18
C ASN A 163 -37.95 -1.68 2.43
N SER A 164 -38.07 -2.33 3.58
CA SER A 164 -38.28 -1.63 4.85
C SER A 164 -36.97 -1.08 5.36
N VAL A 165 -36.84 0.25 5.45
CA VAL A 165 -35.69 0.92 6.07
C VAL A 165 -35.42 0.36 7.47
N ALA A 166 -36.48 0.10 8.24
CA ALA A 166 -36.33 -0.49 9.57
C ALA A 166 -35.77 -1.92 9.53
N ALA A 167 -36.18 -2.75 8.57
CA ALA A 167 -35.67 -4.11 8.42
C ALA A 167 -34.20 -4.11 7.99
N LEU A 168 -33.85 -3.31 6.99
CA LEU A 168 -32.49 -3.12 6.50
C LEU A 168 -31.52 -2.67 7.61
N LEU A 169 -31.89 -1.65 8.38
CA LEU A 169 -31.04 -1.14 9.46
C LEU A 169 -30.86 -2.15 10.59
N ARG A 170 -31.88 -2.94 10.89
CA ARG A 170 -31.80 -3.97 11.92
C ARG A 170 -30.92 -5.14 11.49
N ALA A 171 -31.13 -5.67 10.29
CA ALA A 171 -30.26 -6.72 9.75
C ALA A 171 -28.80 -6.24 9.63
N ALA A 172 -28.57 -4.99 9.19
CA ALA A 172 -27.24 -4.40 9.13
C ALA A 172 -26.56 -4.28 10.50
N GLN A 173 -27.30 -3.91 11.56
CA GLN A 173 -26.77 -3.83 12.93
C GLN A 173 -26.37 -5.18 13.51
N HIS A 174 -26.96 -6.27 13.02
CA HIS A 174 -26.65 -7.64 13.45
C HIS A 174 -25.57 -8.32 12.60
N CYS A 175 -25.02 -7.64 11.59
CA CYS A 175 -23.88 -8.13 10.82
C CYS A 175 -22.62 -8.25 11.71
N GLU A 176 -21.95 -9.38 11.63
CA GLU A 176 -20.71 -9.62 12.38
C GLU A 176 -19.49 -9.06 11.64
N MET A 177 -18.92 -7.97 12.17
CA MET A 177 -17.69 -7.38 11.63
C MET A 177 -16.46 -8.17 12.10
N PRO A 178 -15.44 -8.37 11.23
CA PRO A 178 -15.33 -7.89 9.85
C PRO A 178 -16.04 -8.76 8.81
N ARG A 179 -16.46 -9.98 9.16
CA ARG A 179 -16.89 -11.03 8.22
C ARG A 179 -18.08 -10.65 7.33
N GLN A 180 -19.04 -9.87 7.84
CA GLN A 180 -20.27 -9.47 7.16
C GLN A 180 -20.28 -7.97 6.82
N ALA A 181 -19.11 -7.34 6.68
CA ALA A 181 -19.01 -5.91 6.36
C ALA A 181 -19.68 -5.56 5.03
N LYS A 182 -19.58 -6.43 4.03
CA LYS A 182 -20.21 -6.23 2.72
C LYS A 182 -21.74 -6.24 2.79
N HIS A 183 -22.31 -7.21 3.52
CA HIS A 183 -23.75 -7.30 3.78
C HIS A 183 -24.29 -6.02 4.44
N ALA A 184 -23.63 -5.57 5.51
CA ALA A 184 -23.97 -4.33 6.19
C ALA A 184 -23.88 -3.12 5.24
N MET A 185 -22.82 -3.04 4.42
CA MET A 185 -22.64 -1.94 3.45
C MET A 185 -23.80 -1.85 2.47
N PHE A 186 -24.24 -2.97 1.90
CA PHE A 186 -25.37 -3.04 0.95
C PHE A 186 -26.69 -2.62 1.62
N MET A 187 -26.95 -3.08 2.85
CA MET A 187 -28.17 -2.72 3.58
C MET A 187 -28.21 -1.25 4.00
N PHE A 188 -27.09 -0.68 4.48
CA PHE A 188 -27.01 0.75 4.80
C PHE A 188 -27.16 1.62 3.54
N ALA A 189 -26.60 1.17 2.41
CA ALA A 189 -26.73 1.84 1.11
C ALA A 189 -28.19 1.87 0.63
N GLN A 190 -28.89 0.74 0.70
CA GLN A 190 -30.30 0.66 0.34
C GLN A 190 -31.18 1.51 1.27
N ALA A 191 -30.94 1.44 2.58
CA ALA A 191 -31.67 2.26 3.56
C ALA A 191 -31.48 3.77 3.30
N ALA A 192 -30.26 4.20 2.98
CA ALA A 192 -29.96 5.59 2.64
C ALA A 192 -30.69 6.06 1.36
N CYS A 193 -30.78 5.21 0.33
CA CYS A 193 -31.51 5.51 -0.91
C CYS A 193 -33.02 5.70 -0.65
N LEU A 194 -33.61 4.80 0.13
CA LEU A 194 -35.05 4.83 0.46
C LEU A 194 -35.46 6.04 1.32
N MET A 195 -34.51 6.69 2.00
CA MET A 195 -34.75 7.85 2.88
C MET A 195 -34.55 9.21 2.22
N SER A 196 -34.21 9.26 0.93
CA SER A 196 -33.88 10.47 0.16
C SER A 196 -34.88 11.64 0.24
N ASN A 197 -36.10 11.43 0.74
CA ASN A 197 -37.15 12.45 0.85
C ASN A 197 -37.87 12.49 2.22
N LYS A 198 -37.33 11.87 3.29
CA LYS A 198 -38.07 11.68 4.55
C LYS A 198 -37.34 12.09 5.84
N SER A 199 -36.03 11.86 5.95
CA SER A 199 -35.25 12.19 7.17
C SER A 199 -33.76 12.29 6.87
N GLU A 200 -33.26 13.52 6.72
CA GLU A 200 -31.85 13.79 6.40
C GLU A 200 -30.89 13.29 7.49
N THR A 201 -31.28 13.37 8.77
CA THR A 201 -30.43 12.92 9.89
C THR A 201 -30.17 11.41 9.84
N ILE A 202 -31.21 10.60 9.64
CA ILE A 202 -31.06 9.14 9.61
C ILE A 202 -30.33 8.71 8.33
N GLN A 203 -30.57 9.39 7.21
CA GLN A 203 -29.83 9.15 5.96
C GLN A 203 -28.32 9.39 6.15
N SER A 204 -27.93 10.50 6.79
CA SER A 204 -26.53 10.78 7.11
C SER A 204 -25.91 9.70 7.99
N GLN A 205 -26.64 9.20 9.00
CA GLN A 205 -26.18 8.11 9.88
C GLN A 205 -25.96 6.80 9.12
N CYS A 206 -26.81 6.49 8.13
CA CYS A 206 -26.65 5.31 7.28
C CYS A 206 -25.39 5.41 6.43
N VAL A 207 -25.15 6.58 5.82
CA VAL A 207 -23.95 6.84 5.02
C VAL A 207 -22.70 6.75 5.89
N GLU A 208 -22.71 7.30 7.10
CA GLU A 208 -21.60 7.18 8.05
C GLU A 208 -21.33 5.70 8.44
N ALA A 209 -22.38 4.92 8.68
CA ALA A 209 -22.26 3.49 8.97
C ALA A 209 -21.72 2.69 7.77
N LEU A 210 -22.17 3.00 6.55
CA LEU A 210 -21.66 2.46 5.30
C LEU A 210 -20.16 2.75 5.14
N VAL A 211 -19.75 4.01 5.32
CA VAL A 211 -18.33 4.40 5.23
C VAL A 211 -17.49 3.67 6.27
N ARG A 212 -17.99 3.45 7.49
CA ARG A 212 -17.29 2.64 8.51
C ARG A 212 -17.09 1.19 8.08
N CYS A 213 -18.01 0.60 7.30
CA CYS A 213 -17.82 -0.76 6.77
C CYS A 213 -16.57 -0.86 5.86
N SER A 214 -16.18 0.24 5.20
CA SER A 214 -15.01 0.24 4.30
C SER A 214 -13.68 -0.06 4.99
N ALA A 215 -13.62 0.01 6.34
CA ALA A 215 -12.45 -0.45 7.09
C ALA A 215 -12.14 -1.95 6.87
N HIS A 216 -13.13 -2.73 6.44
CA HIS A 216 -13.04 -4.19 6.30
C HIS A 216 -13.33 -4.70 4.89
N THR A 217 -13.93 -3.88 4.02
CA THR A 217 -14.34 -4.26 2.66
C THR A 217 -14.17 -3.10 1.69
N GLU A 218 -14.29 -3.36 0.38
CA GLU A 218 -14.22 -2.32 -0.64
C GLU A 218 -15.58 -1.65 -0.89
N PHE A 219 -15.59 -0.41 -1.40
CA PHE A 219 -16.85 0.29 -1.66
C PHE A 219 -17.62 -0.31 -2.83
N GLY A 220 -18.94 -0.43 -2.68
CA GLY A 220 -19.84 -0.91 -3.74
C GLY A 220 -19.69 -2.40 -4.02
N SER A 221 -19.99 -2.77 -5.28
CA SER A 221 -20.03 -4.16 -5.77
C SER A 221 -18.65 -4.79 -6.03
N PHE A 222 -17.60 -4.26 -5.41
CA PHE A 222 -16.24 -4.80 -5.46
C PHE A 222 -16.03 -5.71 -4.26
N LEU A 223 -15.87 -7.01 -4.49
CA LEU A 223 -15.75 -8.04 -3.47
C LEU A 223 -14.28 -8.43 -3.30
N LEU A 224 -13.83 -8.56 -2.07
CA LEU A 224 -12.52 -9.10 -1.76
C LEU A 224 -12.53 -10.62 -1.89
N ASP A 225 -11.36 -11.23 -2.07
CA ASP A 225 -11.21 -12.69 -2.24
C ASP A 225 -11.99 -13.53 -1.21
N HIS A 226 -11.93 -13.15 0.07
CA HIS A 226 -12.63 -13.83 1.16
C HIS A 226 -14.15 -13.61 1.18
N GLU A 227 -14.68 -12.68 0.36
CA GLU A 227 -16.11 -12.38 0.21
C GLU A 227 -16.74 -13.12 -0.98
N THR A 228 -15.93 -13.81 -1.80
CA THR A 228 -16.42 -14.47 -3.04
C THR A 228 -17.34 -15.64 -2.75
N GLU A 229 -17.04 -16.47 -1.74
CA GLU A 229 -17.91 -17.57 -1.31
C GLU A 229 -19.22 -17.04 -0.71
N ASP A 230 -19.15 -16.00 0.12
CA ASP A 230 -20.32 -15.32 0.69
C ASP A 230 -21.24 -14.75 -0.40
N TRP A 231 -20.67 -14.21 -1.48
CA TRP A 231 -21.42 -13.78 -2.65
C TRP A 231 -22.12 -14.91 -3.38
N LYS A 232 -21.45 -16.06 -3.56
CA LYS A 232 -22.05 -17.23 -4.24
C LYS A 232 -23.25 -17.76 -3.44
N ASP A 233 -23.09 -17.89 -2.13
CA ASP A 233 -24.12 -18.39 -1.22
C ASP A 233 -25.32 -17.43 -1.12
N ASN A 234 -25.08 -16.12 -1.24
CA ASN A 234 -26.10 -15.07 -1.07
C ASN A 234 -26.38 -14.28 -2.36
N ARG A 235 -26.19 -14.87 -3.55
CA ARG A 235 -26.37 -14.20 -4.86
C ARG A 235 -27.69 -13.41 -4.99
N PRO A 236 -28.86 -13.91 -4.51
CA PRO A 236 -30.11 -13.14 -4.56
C PRO A 236 -30.05 -11.83 -3.78
N PHE A 237 -29.40 -11.80 -2.61
CA PHE A 237 -29.23 -10.59 -1.81
C PHE A 237 -28.41 -9.53 -2.56
N TYR A 238 -27.25 -9.94 -3.10
CA TYR A 238 -26.37 -9.04 -3.85
C TYR A 238 -27.02 -8.53 -5.13
N SER A 239 -27.78 -9.37 -5.81
CA SER A 239 -28.49 -8.96 -7.02
C SER A 239 -29.65 -8.01 -6.70
N THR A 240 -30.29 -8.15 -5.53
CA THR A 240 -31.39 -7.27 -5.09
C THR A 240 -30.91 -5.87 -4.72
N TYR A 241 -29.75 -5.78 -4.04
CA TYR A 241 -29.24 -4.52 -3.51
C TYR A 241 -27.97 -4.01 -4.24
N GLY A 242 -27.54 -4.63 -5.34
CA GLY A 242 -26.35 -4.22 -6.08
C GLY A 242 -26.51 -2.90 -6.82
N ASP A 243 -27.69 -2.68 -7.41
CA ASP A 243 -27.97 -1.50 -8.24
C ASP A 243 -28.02 -0.19 -7.45
N VAL A 244 -28.09 -0.25 -6.12
CA VAL A 244 -28.11 0.93 -5.25
C VAL A 244 -26.85 1.77 -5.44
N PHE A 245 -25.72 1.11 -5.73
CA PHE A 245 -24.46 1.79 -5.99
C PHE A 245 -24.38 2.42 -7.38
N GLN A 246 -25.40 2.28 -8.24
CA GLN A 246 -25.55 3.08 -9.46
C GLN A 246 -26.24 4.42 -9.21
N ASN A 247 -26.83 4.62 -8.02
CA ASN A 247 -27.49 5.86 -7.66
C ASN A 247 -26.46 6.99 -7.43
N SER A 248 -26.49 8.01 -8.29
CA SER A 248 -25.64 9.20 -8.23
C SER A 248 -25.74 9.95 -6.90
N ALA A 249 -26.97 10.19 -6.42
CA ALA A 249 -27.19 10.87 -5.15
C ALA A 249 -26.55 10.13 -3.97
N LEU A 250 -26.63 8.79 -3.93
CA LEU A 250 -25.94 7.99 -2.92
C LEU A 250 -24.42 8.10 -3.05
N ARG A 251 -23.86 7.96 -4.27
CA ARG A 251 -22.42 8.09 -4.50
C ARG A 251 -21.90 9.44 -4.00
N ARG A 252 -22.62 10.53 -4.29
CA ARG A 252 -22.29 11.87 -3.83
C ARG A 252 -22.32 11.99 -2.30
N LEU A 253 -23.30 11.38 -1.64
CA LEU A 253 -23.36 11.35 -0.17
C LEU A 253 -22.16 10.58 0.42
N ILE A 254 -21.82 9.41 -0.14
CA ILE A 254 -20.66 8.61 0.29
C ILE A 254 -19.37 9.41 0.11
N GLN A 255 -19.17 9.99 -1.07
CA GLN A 255 -18.03 10.85 -1.35
C GLN A 255 -17.96 11.99 -0.31
N THR A 256 -19.10 12.63 0.01
CA THR A 256 -19.14 13.78 0.94
C THR A 256 -18.74 13.39 2.35
N GLU A 257 -19.25 12.27 2.84
CA GLU A 257 -18.89 11.78 4.17
C GLU A 257 -17.43 11.31 4.23
N VAL A 258 -16.92 10.73 3.14
CA VAL A 258 -15.49 10.36 3.03
C VAL A 258 -14.60 11.60 3.04
N SER A 259 -14.94 12.66 2.30
CA SER A 259 -14.22 13.93 2.35
C SER A 259 -14.26 14.52 3.77
N ARG A 260 -15.43 14.56 4.41
CA ARG A 260 -15.62 15.11 5.76
C ARG A 260 -14.85 14.35 6.83
N SER A 261 -14.97 13.03 6.85
CA SER A 261 -14.32 12.16 7.84
C SER A 261 -12.79 12.19 7.74
N ARG A 262 -12.25 12.43 6.53
CA ARG A 262 -10.81 12.51 6.26
C ARG A 262 -10.24 13.93 6.40
N ALA A 263 -11.04 14.99 6.30
CA ALA A 263 -10.60 16.37 6.47
C ALA A 263 -10.38 16.79 7.94
N ILE A 264 -11.06 16.14 8.90
CA ILE A 264 -11.06 16.52 10.33
C ILE A 264 -9.94 15.81 11.13
N ALA A 265 -9.15 14.95 10.50
CA ALA A 265 -8.21 14.08 11.19
C ALA A 265 -6.80 14.72 11.32
N GLU A 266 -6.34 14.99 12.54
CA GLU A 266 -4.91 15.22 12.82
C GLU A 266 -4.09 13.99 12.37
N ASP A 267 -2.87 14.20 11.84
CA ASP A 267 -2.07 13.23 11.06
C ASP A 267 -2.00 11.80 11.60
N ALA A 268 -1.98 11.62 12.93
CA ALA A 268 -1.93 10.30 13.56
C ALA A 268 -3.27 9.55 13.51
N SER A 269 -4.40 10.27 13.51
CA SER A 269 -5.75 9.71 13.49
C SER A 269 -6.26 9.38 12.09
N LEU A 270 -5.74 10.06 11.05
CA LEU A 270 -6.19 9.85 9.67
C LEU A 270 -5.89 8.43 9.19
N LEU A 271 -4.67 7.92 9.44
CA LEU A 271 -4.28 6.57 9.05
C LEU A 271 -5.16 5.49 9.70
N SER A 272 -5.58 5.70 10.96
CA SER A 272 -6.48 4.76 11.65
C SER A 272 -7.90 4.70 11.05
N LYS A 273 -8.30 5.73 10.30
CA LYS A 273 -9.60 5.84 9.63
C LYS A 273 -9.56 5.40 8.16
N LEU A 274 -8.37 5.10 7.63
CA LEU A 274 -8.21 4.64 6.26
C LEU A 274 -8.36 3.11 6.18
N PRO A 275 -8.88 2.59 5.05
CA PRO A 275 -9.08 1.16 4.88
C PRO A 275 -7.73 0.43 4.81
N SER A 276 -7.45 -0.39 5.83
CA SER A 276 -6.24 -1.21 5.97
C SER A 276 -6.42 -2.64 5.40
N VAL A 277 -7.09 -2.75 4.26
CA VAL A 277 -7.19 -4.04 3.54
C VAL A 277 -5.84 -4.32 2.87
N ALA A 278 -5.34 -5.55 2.99
CA ALA A 278 -4.03 -5.93 2.47
C ALA A 278 -3.93 -5.68 0.95
N SER A 279 -2.83 -5.05 0.51
CA SER A 279 -2.66 -4.60 -0.89
C SER A 279 -2.71 -5.70 -1.94
N ASN A 280 -2.46 -6.94 -1.56
CA ASN A 280 -2.37 -8.09 -2.46
C ASN A 280 -3.67 -8.90 -2.57
N GLN A 281 -4.78 -8.44 -1.98
CA GLN A 281 -6.05 -9.12 -2.14
C GLN A 281 -6.62 -8.90 -3.54
N ASP A 282 -7.10 -9.98 -4.14
CA ASP A 282 -7.86 -9.92 -5.38
C ASP A 282 -9.21 -9.26 -5.14
N VAL A 283 -9.65 -8.51 -6.15
CA VAL A 283 -10.93 -7.83 -6.17
C VAL A 283 -11.76 -8.40 -7.31
N PHE A 284 -12.99 -8.75 -6.99
CA PHE A 284 -13.97 -9.33 -7.88
C PHE A 284 -15.16 -8.40 -8.03
N THR A 285 -15.87 -8.50 -9.13
CA THR A 285 -17.09 -7.72 -9.36
C THR A 285 -18.08 -8.53 -10.19
N PRO A 286 -19.40 -8.37 -9.99
CA PRO A 286 -20.38 -9.01 -10.85
C PRO A 286 -20.29 -8.48 -12.29
N LEU A 287 -20.11 -9.37 -13.26
CA LEU A 287 -20.18 -9.08 -14.69
C LEU A 287 -21.00 -10.18 -15.36
N GLN A 288 -22.05 -9.77 -16.10
CA GLN A 288 -22.96 -10.71 -16.80
C GLN A 288 -23.51 -11.83 -15.90
N GLY A 289 -23.74 -11.51 -14.62
CA GLY A 289 -24.27 -12.42 -13.63
C GLY A 289 -23.23 -13.23 -12.86
N GLU A 290 -21.97 -13.31 -13.29
CA GLU A 290 -20.93 -14.10 -12.60
C GLU A 290 -19.86 -13.20 -11.97
N LEU A 291 -19.03 -13.75 -11.07
CA LEU A 291 -17.91 -12.99 -10.51
C LEU A 291 -16.75 -12.91 -11.49
N TYR A 292 -16.38 -11.69 -11.83
CA TYR A 292 -15.26 -11.36 -12.69
C TYR A 292 -14.09 -10.81 -11.86
N ARG A 293 -12.90 -11.36 -12.05
CA ARG A 293 -11.68 -10.96 -11.32
C ARG A 293 -10.98 -9.80 -12.01
N LEU A 294 -10.93 -8.65 -11.35
CA LEU A 294 -10.24 -7.47 -11.86
C LEU A 294 -8.71 -7.65 -11.84
N PRO A 295 -7.98 -6.85 -12.65
CA PRO A 295 -6.54 -6.76 -12.53
C PRO A 295 -6.08 -6.38 -11.13
N ARG A 296 -4.85 -6.79 -10.80
CA ARG A 296 -4.29 -6.68 -9.46
C ARG A 296 -4.28 -5.25 -8.94
N PHE A 297 -4.26 -5.11 -7.62
CA PHE A 297 -4.12 -3.84 -6.93
C PHE A 297 -5.24 -2.84 -7.27
N PHE A 298 -6.45 -3.26 -7.61
CA PHE A 298 -7.58 -2.33 -7.69
C PHE A 298 -7.89 -1.77 -6.30
N ARG A 299 -7.94 -0.44 -6.15
CA ARG A 299 -8.49 0.23 -4.95
C ARG A 299 -9.12 1.56 -5.32
N TRP A 300 -10.19 1.93 -4.62
CA TRP A 300 -10.64 3.31 -4.59
C TRP A 300 -9.66 4.19 -3.80
N LEU A 301 -9.08 5.19 -4.46
CA LEU A 301 -8.38 6.27 -3.77
C LEU A 301 -9.41 7.24 -3.17
N THR A 302 -10.34 7.68 -4.02
CA THR A 302 -11.56 8.39 -3.64
C THR A 302 -12.74 7.58 -4.19
N PRO A 303 -13.63 7.05 -3.32
CA PRO A 303 -14.68 6.12 -3.75
C PRO A 303 -15.60 6.74 -4.77
N PHE A 304 -15.93 5.96 -5.80
CA PHE A 304 -16.75 6.38 -6.95
C PHE A 304 -16.20 7.60 -7.70
N ARG A 305 -14.90 7.91 -7.55
CA ARG A 305 -14.27 9.08 -8.18
C ARG A 305 -12.94 8.77 -8.84
N LEU A 306 -12.00 8.19 -8.09
CA LEU A 306 -10.68 7.82 -8.60
C LEU A 306 -10.27 6.46 -8.04
N ALA A 307 -10.05 5.51 -8.94
CA ALA A 307 -9.47 4.22 -8.64
C ALA A 307 -8.05 4.11 -9.22
N VAL A 308 -7.25 3.22 -8.65
CA VAL A 308 -5.91 2.90 -9.12
C VAL A 308 -5.77 1.38 -9.24
N MET A 309 -5.15 0.88 -10.30
CA MET A 309 -5.01 -0.55 -10.58
C MET A 309 -3.75 -0.86 -11.41
N SER A 310 -3.39 -2.14 -11.52
CA SER A 310 -2.50 -2.62 -12.59
C SER A 310 -3.17 -2.62 -13.96
N THR A 311 -2.39 -2.87 -15.01
CA THR A 311 -2.84 -2.78 -16.40
C THR A 311 -4.02 -3.71 -16.73
N PRO A 312 -5.10 -3.19 -17.34
CA PRO A 312 -6.14 -4.01 -17.97
C PRO A 312 -5.54 -4.97 -19.00
N ARG A 313 -6.08 -6.18 -19.07
CA ARG A 313 -5.54 -7.31 -19.86
C ARG A 313 -6.45 -7.71 -21.02
N SER A 314 -7.71 -7.27 -21.01
CA SER A 314 -8.67 -7.57 -22.07
C SER A 314 -9.79 -6.52 -22.16
N ARG A 315 -10.64 -6.64 -23.19
CA ARG A 315 -11.85 -5.80 -23.33
C ARG A 315 -12.83 -6.01 -22.17
N GLU A 316 -12.95 -7.23 -21.65
CA GLU A 316 -13.82 -7.57 -20.53
C GLU A 316 -13.41 -6.82 -19.24
N ASP A 317 -12.11 -6.56 -19.04
CA ASP A 317 -11.66 -5.68 -17.95
C ASP A 317 -12.25 -4.27 -18.11
N ILE A 318 -12.30 -3.73 -19.33
CA ILE A 318 -12.88 -2.40 -19.60
C ILE A 318 -14.40 -2.41 -19.38
N GLU A 319 -15.09 -3.46 -19.83
CA GLU A 319 -16.54 -3.62 -19.62
C GLU A 319 -16.91 -3.73 -18.13
N ALA A 320 -16.13 -4.49 -17.36
CA ALA A 320 -16.31 -4.60 -15.91
C ALA A 320 -16.15 -3.24 -15.21
N LEU A 321 -15.14 -2.46 -15.60
CA LEU A 321 -14.93 -1.11 -15.06
C LEU A 321 -16.06 -0.15 -15.47
N ALA A 322 -16.53 -0.24 -16.71
CA ALA A 322 -17.65 0.55 -17.24
C ALA A 322 -18.94 0.33 -16.45
N ALA A 323 -19.25 -0.93 -16.15
CA ALA A 323 -20.41 -1.33 -15.35
C ALA A 323 -20.41 -0.71 -13.95
N LEU A 324 -19.24 -0.32 -13.44
CA LEU A 324 -19.05 0.24 -12.09
C LEU A 324 -18.96 1.77 -12.09
N GLY A 325 -19.26 2.41 -13.22
CA GLY A 325 -19.29 3.86 -13.36
C GLY A 325 -17.94 4.50 -13.68
N ILE A 326 -16.91 3.71 -14.02
CA ILE A 326 -15.64 4.25 -14.52
C ILE A 326 -15.84 4.64 -15.98
N ARG A 327 -15.61 5.91 -16.30
CA ARG A 327 -15.79 6.48 -17.65
C ARG A 327 -14.48 6.97 -18.27
N LEU A 328 -13.46 7.18 -17.45
CA LEU A 328 -12.12 7.58 -17.90
C LEU A 328 -11.09 6.54 -17.47
N VAL A 329 -10.38 5.94 -18.42
CA VAL A 329 -9.23 5.06 -18.15
C VAL A 329 -7.97 5.80 -18.57
N VAL A 330 -7.03 5.99 -17.64
CA VAL A 330 -5.77 6.69 -17.86
C VAL A 330 -4.66 5.66 -17.99
N THR A 331 -4.11 5.54 -19.21
CA THR A 331 -3.08 4.57 -19.58
C THR A 331 -1.71 5.21 -19.51
N LEU A 332 -0.86 4.70 -18.59
CA LEU A 332 0.50 5.24 -18.36
C LEU A 332 1.62 4.38 -18.97
N THR A 333 1.32 3.19 -19.48
CA THR A 333 2.29 2.24 -20.03
C THR A 333 2.76 2.68 -21.43
N GLU A 334 3.88 3.39 -21.50
CA GLU A 334 4.51 3.77 -22.79
C GLU A 334 4.86 2.53 -23.62
N GLU A 335 5.35 1.49 -22.95
CA GLU A 335 5.80 0.24 -23.56
C GLU A 335 4.64 -0.63 -24.09
N GLU A 336 3.48 -0.56 -23.46
CA GLU A 336 2.33 -1.42 -23.74
C GLU A 336 1.03 -0.60 -23.64
N PRO A 337 0.71 0.22 -24.67
CA PRO A 337 -0.56 0.95 -24.71
C PRO A 337 -1.74 -0.02 -24.85
N LEU A 338 -2.89 0.36 -24.26
CA LEU A 338 -4.11 -0.45 -24.40
C LEU A 338 -4.68 -0.35 -25.83
N PRO A 339 -5.16 -1.46 -26.42
CA PRO A 339 -5.80 -1.44 -27.74
C PRO A 339 -7.01 -0.50 -27.78
N ALA A 340 -7.10 0.35 -28.82
CA ALA A 340 -8.19 1.30 -28.97
C ALA A 340 -9.56 0.60 -29.12
N GLU A 341 -9.57 -0.55 -29.78
CA GLU A 341 -10.74 -1.41 -29.96
C GLU A 341 -11.41 -1.80 -28.63
N TRP A 342 -10.68 -1.91 -27.52
CA TRP A 342 -11.29 -2.27 -26.22
C TRP A 342 -12.26 -1.20 -25.70
N PHE A 343 -12.15 0.04 -26.21
CA PHE A 343 -13.00 1.15 -25.80
C PHE A 343 -14.17 1.39 -26.75
N GLU A 344 -14.15 0.80 -27.95
CA GLU A 344 -15.24 0.90 -28.92
C GLU A 344 -16.53 0.29 -28.36
N ASN A 345 -17.66 0.99 -28.53
CA ASN A 345 -18.97 0.60 -28.01
C ASN A 345 -19.05 0.46 -26.48
N THR A 346 -18.06 0.98 -25.75
CA THR A 346 -18.12 1.13 -24.29
C THR A 346 -18.34 2.60 -23.92
N PRO A 347 -18.90 2.90 -22.74
CA PRO A 347 -18.98 4.28 -22.26
C PRO A 347 -17.63 4.81 -21.74
N CYS A 348 -16.57 4.01 -21.77
CA CYS A 348 -15.24 4.39 -21.31
C CYS A 348 -14.43 5.07 -22.42
N ARG A 349 -13.72 6.15 -22.08
CA ARG A 349 -12.68 6.74 -22.93
C ARG A 349 -11.29 6.46 -22.36
N ASN A 350 -10.31 6.28 -23.26
CA ASN A 350 -8.91 6.13 -22.89
C ASN A 350 -8.18 7.48 -23.00
N LEU A 351 -7.46 7.88 -21.94
CA LEU A 351 -6.50 8.96 -21.95
C LEU A 351 -5.09 8.37 -21.85
N PHE A 352 -4.35 8.43 -22.95
CA PHE A 352 -2.99 7.91 -23.01
C PHE A 352 -1.97 8.98 -22.62
N LEU A 353 -1.27 8.76 -21.50
CA LEU A 353 -0.21 9.62 -20.98
C LEU A 353 1.05 8.76 -20.78
N PRO A 354 1.82 8.50 -21.85
CA PRO A 354 2.92 7.52 -21.83
C PRO A 354 4.02 7.92 -20.85
N VAL A 355 4.32 7.06 -19.88
CA VAL A 355 5.45 7.25 -18.96
C VAL A 355 6.31 6.01 -19.01
N ARG A 356 7.62 6.16 -19.21
CA ARG A 356 8.56 5.02 -19.22
C ARG A 356 8.53 4.24 -17.91
N ASN A 357 8.71 2.93 -18.01
CA ASN A 357 8.77 2.07 -16.84
C ASN A 357 9.84 2.56 -15.84
N TYR A 358 9.51 2.51 -14.54
CA TYR A 358 10.31 3.02 -13.40
C TYR A 358 10.64 4.52 -13.37
N GLN A 359 10.29 5.30 -14.39
CA GLN A 359 10.52 6.75 -14.39
C GLN A 359 9.37 7.52 -13.75
N ALA A 360 9.63 8.81 -13.52
CA ALA A 360 8.61 9.80 -13.16
C ALA A 360 7.90 10.36 -14.40
N PRO A 361 6.64 10.82 -14.27
CA PRO A 361 5.96 11.55 -15.34
C PRO A 361 6.48 12.99 -15.49
N THR A 362 5.97 13.72 -16.48
CA THR A 362 6.18 15.18 -16.59
C THR A 362 5.05 15.96 -15.91
N ASN A 363 5.32 17.23 -15.58
CA ASN A 363 4.29 18.12 -15.03
C ASN A 363 3.09 18.26 -15.97
N GLU A 364 3.32 18.34 -17.28
CA GLU A 364 2.26 18.46 -18.29
C GLU A 364 1.37 17.22 -18.34
N GLN A 365 1.95 16.03 -18.18
CA GLN A 365 1.17 14.79 -18.13
C GLN A 365 0.27 14.76 -16.91
N VAL A 366 0.81 15.10 -15.74
CA VAL A 366 0.03 15.15 -14.49
C VAL A 366 -1.01 16.26 -14.56
N ASP A 367 -0.69 17.43 -15.08
CA ASP A 367 -1.65 18.52 -15.29
C ASP A 367 -2.78 18.15 -16.23
N THR A 368 -2.48 17.39 -17.28
CA THR A 368 -3.48 16.87 -18.21
C THR A 368 -4.39 15.86 -17.53
N PHE A 369 -3.83 14.99 -16.69
CA PHE A 369 -4.61 14.09 -15.85
C PHE A 369 -5.50 14.84 -14.85
N ILE A 370 -4.97 15.81 -14.10
CA ILE A 370 -5.75 16.59 -13.13
C ILE A 370 -6.88 17.36 -13.82
N ARG A 371 -6.62 18.00 -14.96
CA ARG A 371 -7.69 18.66 -15.74
C ARG A 371 -8.74 17.66 -16.21
N SER A 372 -8.32 16.50 -16.73
CA SER A 372 -9.25 15.46 -17.16
C SER A 372 -10.09 14.91 -16.01
N MET A 373 -9.56 14.89 -14.79
CA MET A 373 -10.32 14.61 -13.57
C MET A 373 -11.31 15.73 -13.29
N ASP A 374 -10.86 16.99 -13.25
CA ASP A 374 -11.74 18.14 -12.94
C ASP A 374 -12.90 18.29 -13.94
N ASP A 375 -12.66 17.99 -15.22
CA ASP A 375 -13.66 18.01 -16.29
C ASP A 375 -14.60 16.79 -16.25
N LEU A 376 -14.25 15.73 -15.51
CA LEU A 376 -15.08 14.54 -15.38
C LEU A 376 -16.25 14.83 -14.43
N PRO A 377 -17.51 14.58 -14.84
CA PRO A 377 -18.68 14.75 -13.98
C PRO A 377 -18.49 14.07 -12.62
N VAL A 378 -19.00 14.68 -11.55
CA VAL A 378 -18.88 14.17 -10.17
C VAL A 378 -19.42 12.75 -9.99
N GLU A 379 -20.42 12.39 -10.80
CA GLU A 379 -21.08 11.07 -10.77
C GLU A 379 -20.29 9.98 -11.52
N GLU A 380 -19.26 10.39 -12.25
CA GLU A 380 -18.38 9.52 -13.02
C GLU A 380 -17.02 9.35 -12.33
N ALA A 381 -16.45 8.15 -12.51
CA ALA A 381 -15.16 7.80 -11.95
C ALA A 381 -14.09 7.67 -13.04
N ALA A 382 -12.85 7.88 -12.63
CA ALA A 382 -11.68 7.55 -13.41
C ALA A 382 -10.89 6.39 -12.79
N LEU A 383 -10.17 5.69 -13.65
CA LEU A 383 -9.15 4.71 -13.27
C LEU A 383 -7.81 5.16 -13.83
N VAL A 384 -6.77 5.18 -13.00
CA VAL A 384 -5.38 5.31 -13.47
C VAL A 384 -4.64 3.99 -13.29
N HIS A 385 -3.92 3.55 -14.34
CA HIS A 385 -3.18 2.29 -14.31
C HIS A 385 -1.77 2.40 -14.86
N CYS A 386 -0.94 1.43 -14.49
CA CYS A 386 0.36 1.15 -15.11
C CYS A 386 0.66 -0.35 -14.97
N GLY A 387 1.75 -0.85 -15.55
CA GLY A 387 2.06 -2.29 -15.57
C GLY A 387 1.84 -3.01 -14.22
N GLY A 388 2.45 -2.51 -13.15
CA GLY A 388 2.28 -3.04 -11.79
C GLY A 388 1.19 -2.36 -10.94
N GLY A 389 0.63 -1.23 -11.39
CA GLY A 389 -0.32 -0.42 -10.62
C GLY A 389 0.24 0.27 -9.38
N LYS A 390 1.58 0.37 -9.27
CA LYS A 390 2.30 0.84 -8.07
C LYS A 390 3.15 2.08 -8.29
N GLY A 391 4.14 2.03 -9.19
CA GLY A 391 5.07 3.13 -9.45
C GLY A 391 4.38 4.32 -10.13
N ARG A 392 4.33 4.33 -11.47
CA ARG A 392 3.74 5.42 -12.26
C ARG A 392 2.31 5.77 -11.82
N ALA A 393 1.44 4.77 -11.69
CA ALA A 393 0.05 4.99 -11.26
C ALA A 393 -0.03 5.53 -9.83
N GLY A 394 0.87 5.11 -8.94
CA GLY A 394 0.99 5.67 -7.59
C GLY A 394 1.49 7.11 -7.60
N THR A 395 2.41 7.47 -8.52
CA THR A 395 2.87 8.85 -8.70
C THR A 395 1.73 9.78 -9.09
N PHE A 396 0.91 9.40 -10.08
CA PHE A 396 -0.29 10.17 -10.46
C PHE A 396 -1.30 10.27 -9.31
N ALA A 397 -1.53 9.16 -8.58
CA ALA A 397 -2.42 9.14 -7.43
C ALA A 397 -1.94 10.09 -6.30
N ALA A 398 -0.63 10.13 -6.02
CA ALA A 398 -0.06 11.05 -5.04
C ALA A 398 -0.19 12.51 -5.48
N CYS A 399 0.09 12.81 -6.75
CA CYS A 399 -0.11 14.15 -7.30
C CYS A 399 -1.57 14.60 -7.27
N TYR A 400 -2.53 13.69 -7.44
CA TYR A 400 -3.96 13.97 -7.27
C TYR A 400 -4.29 14.33 -5.82
N LEU A 401 -3.81 13.56 -4.84
CA LEU A 401 -3.99 13.87 -3.42
C LEU A 401 -3.40 15.24 -3.06
N ILE A 402 -2.23 15.59 -3.61
CA ILE A 402 -1.63 16.91 -3.40
C ILE A 402 -2.52 18.00 -3.98
N ALA A 403 -3.01 17.84 -5.21
CA ALA A 403 -3.76 18.87 -5.91
C ALA A 403 -5.21 19.04 -5.42
N ARG A 404 -5.85 17.94 -4.98
CA ARG A 404 -7.31 17.88 -4.72
C ARG A 404 -7.68 17.22 -3.40
N GLY A 405 -6.75 16.54 -2.74
CA GLY A 405 -7.03 15.77 -1.53
C GLY A 405 -8.14 14.74 -1.75
N PHE A 406 -9.08 14.70 -0.81
CA PHE A 406 -10.29 13.86 -0.91
C PHE A 406 -11.54 14.67 -1.28
N GLU A 407 -11.41 15.91 -1.77
CA GLU A 407 -12.55 16.78 -2.08
C GLU A 407 -13.26 16.38 -3.39
N ILE A 408 -14.57 16.68 -3.46
CA ILE A 408 -15.46 16.31 -4.58
C ILE A 408 -15.53 17.40 -5.65
N THR A 409 -15.45 18.66 -5.24
CA THR A 409 -15.68 19.81 -6.13
C THR A 409 -14.56 20.84 -6.01
N SER A 410 -13.80 21.02 -7.10
CA SER A 410 -12.97 22.21 -7.32
C SER A 410 -13.84 23.34 -7.90
N SER A 411 -14.81 23.86 -7.13
CA SER A 411 -15.62 25.02 -7.57
C SER A 411 -15.24 26.34 -6.89
N LYS A 412 -14.20 26.35 -6.03
CA LYS A 412 -13.61 27.61 -5.60
C LYS A 412 -12.49 27.96 -6.58
N SER A 413 -12.72 29.00 -7.36
CA SER A 413 -11.68 29.86 -7.93
C SER A 413 -10.48 29.87 -6.99
N ILE A 414 -9.34 29.35 -7.43
CA ILE A 414 -8.06 29.41 -6.71
C ILE A 414 -7.64 30.88 -6.71
N THR A 415 -8.17 31.63 -5.74
CA THR A 415 -7.77 33.01 -5.44
C THR A 415 -7.25 33.00 -4.01
N GLY A 416 -5.92 32.94 -3.85
CA GLY A 416 -5.24 32.88 -2.55
C GLY A 416 -4.48 31.57 -2.29
N GLU A 417 -3.59 31.60 -1.29
CA GLU A 417 -2.43 30.72 -0.97
C GLU A 417 -2.63 29.18 -0.90
N GLU A 418 -3.78 28.60 -1.21
CA GLU A 418 -4.03 27.14 -1.07
C GLU A 418 -3.87 26.38 -2.40
N HIS A 419 -2.65 26.36 -2.95
CA HIS A 419 -2.33 25.59 -4.16
C HIS A 419 -2.16 24.08 -3.93
N ILE A 420 -2.06 23.64 -2.67
CA ILE A 420 -1.92 22.23 -2.28
C ILE A 420 -2.93 21.87 -1.18
N ARG A 421 -3.51 20.68 -1.25
CA ARG A 421 -4.50 20.13 -0.30
C ARG A 421 -3.90 19.16 0.70
N ILE A 422 -2.94 18.36 0.25
CA ILE A 422 -2.20 17.41 1.09
C ILE A 422 -0.72 17.60 0.80
N TYR A 423 0.11 17.66 1.85
CA TYR A 423 1.55 17.79 1.67
C TYR A 423 2.14 16.52 1.04
N PRO A 424 3.24 16.61 0.27
CA PRO A 424 3.83 15.47 -0.42
C PRO A 424 4.13 14.27 0.48
N ALA A 425 4.70 14.51 1.66
CA ALA A 425 5.05 13.45 2.60
C ALA A 425 3.80 12.68 3.06
N ASP A 426 2.73 13.41 3.38
CA ASP A 426 1.47 12.82 3.84
C ASP A 426 0.73 12.13 2.71
N ALA A 427 0.74 12.70 1.49
CA ALA A 427 0.18 12.07 0.31
C ALA A 427 0.84 10.71 0.04
N MET A 428 2.18 10.64 0.11
CA MET A 428 2.92 9.38 -0.04
C MET A 428 2.61 8.40 1.10
N LYS A 429 2.54 8.88 2.34
CA LYS A 429 2.25 8.06 3.53
C LYS A 429 0.83 7.46 3.47
N ILE A 430 -0.17 8.30 3.18
CA ILE A 430 -1.57 7.93 2.98
C ILE A 430 -1.68 6.90 1.85
N LEU A 431 -1.05 7.18 0.71
CA LEU A 431 -1.10 6.29 -0.43
C LEU A 431 -0.44 4.94 -0.13
N ARG A 432 0.73 4.92 0.52
CA ARG A 432 1.41 3.68 0.93
C ARG A 432 0.64 2.92 2.01
N HIS A 433 -0.14 3.60 2.84
CA HIS A 433 -1.04 2.95 3.79
C HIS A 433 -2.24 2.29 3.10
N MET A 434 -2.93 3.02 2.20
CA MET A 434 -4.08 2.48 1.45
C MET A 434 -3.69 1.45 0.39
N ARG A 435 -2.48 1.59 -0.17
CA ARG A 435 -1.92 0.81 -1.28
C ARG A 435 -0.42 0.52 -1.04
N PRO A 436 -0.08 -0.42 -0.14
CA PRO A 436 1.30 -0.81 0.12
C PRO A 436 2.12 -1.11 -1.14
N GLY A 437 3.30 -0.52 -1.21
CA GLY A 437 4.21 -0.60 -2.35
C GLY A 437 3.97 0.44 -3.46
N SER A 438 3.02 1.37 -3.29
CA SER A 438 2.88 2.50 -4.21
C SER A 438 4.09 3.43 -4.14
N ILE A 439 4.49 3.95 -5.30
CA ILE A 439 5.70 4.76 -5.54
C ILE A 439 6.96 3.91 -5.30
N GLU A 440 7.58 3.48 -6.40
CA GLU A 440 8.58 2.41 -6.42
C GLU A 440 10.01 2.91 -6.53
N THR A 441 10.22 4.15 -7.01
CA THR A 441 11.55 4.72 -7.23
C THR A 441 11.73 6.05 -6.52
N THR A 442 12.98 6.36 -6.16
CA THR A 442 13.36 7.67 -5.60
C THR A 442 13.05 8.80 -6.58
N GLU A 443 13.21 8.56 -7.89
CA GLU A 443 12.84 9.51 -8.95
C GLU A 443 11.36 9.90 -8.87
N GLN A 444 10.47 8.94 -8.69
CA GLN A 444 9.03 9.19 -8.50
C GLN A 444 8.73 9.94 -7.21
N GLU A 445 9.42 9.63 -6.10
CA GLU A 445 9.28 10.38 -4.84
C GLU A 445 9.72 11.84 -5.00
N THR A 446 10.85 12.07 -5.68
CA THR A 446 11.36 13.42 -5.97
C THR A 446 10.37 14.20 -6.83
N PHE A 447 9.87 13.58 -7.90
CA PHE A 447 8.87 14.20 -8.76
C PHE A 447 7.61 14.64 -8.00
N ILE A 448 7.11 13.83 -7.06
CA ILE A 448 5.92 14.19 -6.25
C ILE A 448 6.18 15.46 -5.44
N LYS A 449 7.37 15.61 -4.86
CA LYS A 449 7.78 16.80 -4.12
C LYS A 449 7.90 18.02 -5.05
N ASP A 450 8.48 17.82 -6.23
CA ASP A 450 8.64 18.87 -7.25
C ASP A 450 7.31 19.32 -7.83
N TYR A 451 6.36 18.40 -8.03
CA TYR A 451 5.02 18.71 -8.52
C TYR A 451 4.22 19.55 -7.52
N ALA A 452 4.31 19.27 -6.21
CA ALA A 452 3.73 20.15 -5.19
C ALA A 452 4.34 21.56 -5.25
N GLN A 453 5.64 21.64 -5.50
CA GLN A 453 6.31 22.92 -5.69
C GLN A 453 5.80 23.68 -6.90
N TYR A 454 5.66 22.97 -8.02
CA TYR A 454 5.14 23.48 -9.27
C TYR A 454 3.75 24.11 -9.07
N LEU A 455 2.86 23.44 -8.32
CA LEU A 455 1.56 23.98 -7.94
C LEU A 455 1.66 25.26 -7.10
N ILE A 456 2.49 25.26 -6.05
CA ILE A 456 2.71 26.45 -5.18
C ILE A 456 3.25 27.63 -5.99
N SER A 457 4.06 27.38 -7.02
CA SER A 457 4.66 28.43 -7.86
C SER A 457 3.71 29.04 -8.90
N GLY A 458 2.43 28.64 -8.93
CA GLY A 458 1.47 29.18 -9.89
C GLY A 458 1.70 28.73 -11.34
N LYS A 459 2.42 27.61 -11.54
CA LYS A 459 2.72 27.04 -12.87
C LYS A 459 3.49 27.97 -13.81
N GLU A 460 4.09 29.04 -13.31
CA GLU A 460 4.91 29.93 -14.13
C GLU A 460 6.07 29.14 -14.74
N LYS A 461 6.10 29.09 -16.08
CA LYS A 461 7.23 28.50 -16.82
C LYS A 461 8.48 29.30 -16.46
N VAL A 462 9.44 28.64 -15.83
CA VAL A 462 10.82 29.13 -15.83
C VAL A 462 11.28 29.12 -17.29
N VAL A 463 11.27 30.29 -17.93
CA VAL A 463 11.81 30.47 -19.28
C VAL A 463 13.32 30.26 -19.19
N VAL A 464 13.77 29.09 -19.66
CA VAL A 464 15.19 28.81 -19.88
C VAL A 464 15.58 29.48 -21.20
N GLN A 465 16.33 30.58 -21.12
CA GLN A 465 17.13 31.05 -22.26
C GLN A 465 18.38 30.16 -22.35
N GLU A 466 18.53 29.45 -23.47
CA GLU A 466 19.74 28.73 -23.83
C GLU A 466 20.87 29.73 -24.15
N THR A 467 21.66 30.09 -23.13
CA THR A 467 22.98 30.69 -23.33
C THR A 467 24.02 29.67 -22.90
N MET A 468 24.90 29.27 -23.83
CA MET A 468 26.02 28.38 -23.56
C MET A 468 27.03 29.05 -22.62
N ILE A 469 26.88 28.86 -21.31
CA ILE A 469 27.92 29.20 -20.32
C ILE A 469 28.87 28.00 -20.24
N SER A 470 30.13 28.16 -20.64
CA SER A 470 31.20 27.16 -20.47
C SER A 470 31.75 27.21 -19.04
N GLU A 471 32.16 26.07 -18.47
CA GLU A 471 32.81 25.99 -17.16
C GLU A 471 34.27 26.52 -17.24
N SER A 472 34.75 27.23 -16.22
CA SER A 472 36.15 27.71 -16.18
C SER A 472 37.12 26.54 -15.95
N GLN A 473 38.37 26.69 -16.37
CA GLN A 473 39.44 25.70 -16.15
C GLN A 473 40.51 26.21 -15.16
N ASP A 474 40.11 27.11 -14.26
CA ASP A 474 41.05 27.70 -13.30
C ASP A 474 41.64 26.63 -12.37
N SER A 475 42.92 26.81 -12.02
CA SER A 475 43.67 25.93 -11.12
C SER A 475 43.27 26.12 -9.66
N LEU A 476 43.52 25.09 -8.84
CA LEU A 476 43.30 25.11 -7.40
C LEU A 476 44.13 26.22 -6.71
N GLU A 477 43.47 27.10 -5.94
CA GLU A 477 44.13 28.10 -5.11
C GLU A 477 44.15 27.66 -3.65
N LEU A 478 45.33 27.64 -3.04
CA LEU A 478 45.52 27.27 -1.64
C LEU A 478 45.99 28.47 -0.82
N ASN A 479 45.25 28.80 0.23
CA ASN A 479 45.66 29.77 1.23
C ASN A 479 46.06 29.01 2.51
N GLY A 480 47.37 28.84 2.72
CA GLY A 480 47.98 28.07 3.80
C GLY A 480 48.36 26.63 3.42
N GLU A 481 48.86 25.88 4.38
CA GLU A 481 49.42 24.54 4.18
C GLU A 481 48.32 23.48 4.19
N LEU A 482 48.17 22.73 3.08
CA LEU A 482 47.16 21.70 2.93
C LEU A 482 47.48 20.51 3.85
N PRO A 483 46.58 20.11 4.77
CA PRO A 483 46.79 18.93 5.59
C PRO A 483 46.70 17.66 4.72
N GLY A 484 47.57 16.67 4.97
CA GLY A 484 47.55 15.40 4.23
C GLY A 484 46.24 14.62 4.42
N THR A 485 45.79 14.46 5.67
CA THR A 485 44.48 13.86 5.98
C THR A 485 43.74 14.71 7.03
N PRO A 486 43.01 15.75 6.61
CA PRO A 486 42.28 16.63 7.53
C PRO A 486 41.29 15.83 8.37
N SER A 487 41.32 16.01 9.70
CA SER A 487 40.33 15.45 10.63
C SER A 487 38.93 16.01 10.40
N MET A 488 38.86 17.26 9.94
CA MET A 488 37.62 17.99 9.66
C MET A 488 37.71 18.82 8.38
N ILE A 489 36.71 18.66 7.52
CA ILE A 489 36.54 19.45 6.29
C ILE A 489 35.22 20.21 6.38
N VAL A 490 35.25 21.52 6.17
CA VAL A 490 34.06 22.38 6.15
C VAL A 490 33.86 22.91 4.74
N CYS A 491 32.76 22.52 4.08
CA CYS A 491 32.43 23.07 2.77
C CYS A 491 31.83 24.47 2.90
N CYS A 492 32.18 25.38 2.00
CA CYS A 492 31.62 26.74 1.94
C CYS A 492 31.32 27.08 0.48
N GLY A 493 30.10 27.52 0.17
CA GLY A 493 29.74 27.90 -1.20
C GLY A 493 28.24 27.82 -1.48
N ILE A 494 27.80 28.50 -2.53
CA ILE A 494 26.38 28.59 -2.92
C ILE A 494 25.80 27.24 -3.36
N PRO A 495 24.48 27.01 -3.25
CA PRO A 495 23.86 25.77 -3.75
C PRO A 495 24.16 25.53 -5.24
N GLY A 496 24.30 24.27 -5.65
CA GLY A 496 24.69 23.92 -7.02
C GLY A 496 26.19 24.01 -7.33
N SER A 497 27.02 24.48 -6.39
CA SER A 497 28.47 24.68 -6.60
C SER A 497 29.34 23.41 -6.61
N GLY A 498 28.78 22.24 -6.29
CA GLY A 498 29.52 20.95 -6.31
C GLY A 498 29.93 20.38 -4.94
N LYS A 499 29.59 21.05 -3.82
CA LYS A 499 29.90 20.59 -2.44
C LYS A 499 29.52 19.13 -2.16
N SER A 500 28.25 18.76 -2.33
CA SER A 500 27.77 17.40 -2.07
C SER A 500 28.39 16.37 -3.00
N THR A 501 28.70 16.75 -4.24
CA THR A 501 29.46 15.90 -5.16
C THR A 501 30.85 15.65 -4.61
N PHE A 502 31.57 16.69 -4.19
CA PHE A 502 32.88 16.56 -3.55
C PHE A 502 32.81 15.75 -2.24
N ALA A 503 31.79 15.97 -1.41
CA ALA A 503 31.58 15.22 -0.18
C ALA A 503 31.32 13.73 -0.45
N SER A 504 30.49 13.40 -1.45
CA SER A 504 30.22 12.01 -1.85
C SER A 504 31.48 11.27 -2.30
N HIS A 505 32.41 11.97 -2.97
CA HIS A 505 33.71 11.39 -3.32
C HIS A 505 34.53 11.12 -2.06
N LEU A 506 34.54 12.02 -1.07
CA LEU A 506 35.24 11.79 0.19
C LEU A 506 34.61 10.71 1.08
N VAL A 507 33.30 10.42 0.95
CA VAL A 507 32.66 9.24 1.58
C VAL A 507 33.31 7.96 1.09
N THR A 508 33.55 7.86 -0.21
CA THR A 508 34.26 6.70 -0.76
C THR A 508 35.64 6.56 -0.14
N ARG A 509 36.22 7.64 0.39
CA ARG A 509 37.54 7.70 1.03
C ARG A 509 37.49 7.71 2.57
N GLY A 510 36.38 7.28 3.17
CA GLY A 510 36.28 7.04 4.61
C GLY A 510 35.92 8.26 5.48
N TYR A 511 35.50 9.38 4.87
CA TYR A 511 34.92 10.50 5.61
C TYR A 511 33.45 10.25 5.97
N THR A 512 33.06 10.62 7.18
CA THR A 512 31.67 10.69 7.61
C THR A 512 31.10 12.05 7.21
N VAL A 513 30.04 12.07 6.39
CA VAL A 513 29.33 13.31 6.02
C VAL A 513 28.35 13.69 7.10
N ILE A 514 28.36 14.96 7.46
CA ILE A 514 27.32 15.60 8.25
C ILE A 514 26.60 16.57 7.33
N SER A 515 25.42 16.16 6.87
CA SER A 515 24.57 16.94 5.97
C SER A 515 23.29 17.34 6.71
N GLN A 516 23.04 18.65 6.80
CA GLN A 516 21.78 19.16 7.38
C GLN A 516 20.58 18.82 6.51
N ASP A 517 20.80 18.68 5.21
CA ASP A 517 19.74 18.30 4.27
C ASP A 517 19.26 16.85 4.50
N GLU A 518 20.13 15.97 5.03
CA GLU A 518 19.79 14.59 5.40
C GLU A 518 19.28 14.46 6.84
N LEU A 519 19.89 15.18 7.79
CA LEU A 519 19.60 15.08 9.23
C LEU A 519 18.47 16.02 9.68
N GLY A 520 17.97 16.89 8.81
CA GLY A 520 16.79 17.72 8.99
C GLY A 520 16.95 18.95 9.90
N SER A 521 17.91 18.98 10.82
CA SER A 521 18.14 20.15 11.71
C SER A 521 19.61 20.38 12.05
N LYS A 522 19.94 21.64 12.39
CA LYS A 522 21.28 22.04 12.82
C LYS A 522 21.67 21.34 14.14
N THR A 523 20.73 21.17 15.07
CA THR A 523 20.95 20.45 16.33
C THR A 523 21.29 18.98 16.09
N ALA A 524 20.58 18.32 15.17
CA ALA A 524 20.90 16.94 14.79
C ALA A 524 22.30 16.82 14.17
N CYS A 525 22.73 17.80 13.37
CA CYS A 525 24.08 17.85 12.82
C CYS A 525 25.16 18.01 13.91
N LEU A 526 24.92 18.87 14.90
CA LEU A 526 25.86 19.05 16.02
C LEU A 526 25.97 17.78 16.88
N ASN A 527 24.87 17.08 17.12
CA ASN A 527 24.90 15.79 17.82
C ASN A 527 25.63 14.71 17.01
N ALA A 528 25.39 14.64 15.69
CA ALA A 528 26.10 13.73 14.79
C ALA A 528 27.60 14.03 14.76
N LEU A 529 27.98 15.32 14.80
CA LEU A 529 29.36 15.77 14.88
C LEU A 529 30.02 15.27 16.16
N SER A 530 29.41 15.48 17.33
CA SER A 530 29.95 15.00 18.61
C SER A 530 30.16 13.48 18.60
N ASN A 531 29.16 12.73 18.14
CA ASN A 531 29.26 11.26 18.07
C ASN A 531 30.36 10.77 17.11
N ALA A 532 30.57 11.47 15.99
CA ALA A 532 31.62 11.12 15.03
C ALA A 532 33.02 11.43 15.60
N LEU A 533 33.16 12.55 16.30
CA LEU A 533 34.40 12.95 16.99
C LEU A 533 34.78 11.96 18.10
N GLU A 534 33.82 11.54 18.93
CA GLU A 534 34.04 10.52 19.98
C GLU A 534 34.55 9.18 19.41
N ARG A 535 34.15 8.85 18.18
CA ARG A 535 34.56 7.62 17.48
C ARG A 535 35.86 7.79 16.69
N GLY A 536 36.51 8.95 16.76
CA GLY A 536 37.73 9.25 16.02
C GLY A 536 37.54 9.26 14.50
N GLN A 537 36.32 9.52 14.02
CA GLN A 537 36.02 9.53 12.58
C GLN A 537 36.47 10.85 11.95
N LYS A 538 36.90 10.79 10.68
CA LYS A 538 37.15 11.98 9.87
C LYS A 538 35.82 12.53 9.38
N ILE A 539 35.65 13.84 9.45
CA ILE A 539 34.34 14.47 9.24
C ILE A 539 34.38 15.44 8.06
N ILE A 540 33.32 15.44 7.27
CA ILE A 540 33.02 16.51 6.31
C ILE A 540 31.65 17.10 6.58
N VAL A 541 31.59 18.43 6.73
CA VAL A 541 30.34 19.18 6.89
C VAL A 541 29.87 19.63 5.51
N ASP A 542 28.90 18.92 4.95
CA ASP A 542 28.28 19.24 3.66
C ASP A 542 27.10 20.21 3.88
N ARG A 543 27.43 21.50 3.95
CA ARG A 543 26.48 22.61 4.06
C ARG A 543 27.01 23.82 3.27
N CYS A 544 26.14 24.77 2.92
CA CYS A 544 26.57 25.98 2.23
C CYS A 544 27.41 26.94 3.09
N ASN A 545 27.26 26.89 4.42
CA ASN A 545 27.99 27.70 5.41
C ASN A 545 28.18 29.17 4.99
N PRO A 546 27.06 29.91 4.76
CA PRO A 546 27.12 31.27 4.22
C PRO A 546 27.67 32.31 5.20
N TYR A 547 27.55 32.07 6.51
CA TYR A 547 27.98 33.01 7.55
C TYR A 547 29.28 32.56 8.22
N VAL A 548 30.05 33.52 8.76
CA VAL A 548 31.29 33.25 9.53
C VAL A 548 30.97 32.49 10.82
N GLU A 549 29.87 32.87 11.48
CA GLU A 549 29.42 32.31 12.75
C GLU A 549 29.03 30.83 12.61
N ASP A 550 28.49 30.43 11.44
CA ASP A 550 28.18 29.02 11.17
C ASP A 550 29.47 28.18 11.18
N ARG A 551 30.54 28.68 10.56
CA ARG A 551 31.84 27.97 10.48
C ARG A 551 32.54 27.93 11.83
N GLU A 552 32.51 29.04 12.57
CA GLU A 552 33.06 29.10 13.93
C GLU A 552 32.37 28.10 14.86
N GLN A 553 31.04 27.93 14.75
CA GLN A 553 30.32 26.95 15.57
C GLN A 553 30.75 25.51 15.31
N TRP A 554 31.01 25.14 14.04
CA TRP A 554 31.52 23.81 13.70
C TRP A 554 32.91 23.58 14.28
N LEU A 555 33.81 24.56 14.10
CA LEU A 555 35.16 24.49 14.65
C LEU A 555 35.15 24.41 16.18
N ALA A 556 34.33 25.23 16.85
CA ALA A 556 34.22 25.24 18.31
C ALA A 556 33.70 23.89 18.86
N HIS A 557 32.69 23.29 18.22
CA HIS A 557 32.19 21.96 18.61
C HIS A 557 33.20 20.84 18.39
N ALA A 558 34.09 20.99 17.41
CA ALA A 558 35.21 20.09 17.19
C ALA A 558 36.47 20.44 18.02
N PHE A 559 36.36 21.35 18.98
CA PHE A 559 37.47 21.82 19.81
C PHE A 559 38.62 22.46 19.02
N HIS A 560 38.31 23.18 17.94
CA HIS A 560 39.22 23.89 17.04
C HIS A 560 40.40 23.03 16.55
N PRO A 561 40.13 22.01 15.71
CA PRO A 561 41.17 21.11 15.23
C PRO A 561 42.22 21.88 14.40
N LYS A 562 43.50 21.63 14.69
CA LYS A 562 44.64 22.36 14.08
C LYS A 562 44.82 22.08 12.59
N ASP A 563 44.23 20.99 12.10
CA ASP A 563 44.32 20.50 10.73
C ASP A 563 43.00 20.69 9.95
N ALA A 564 42.07 21.52 10.44
CA ALA A 564 40.81 21.80 9.75
C ALA A 564 41.05 22.45 8.37
N LEU A 565 40.37 21.90 7.36
CA LEU A 565 40.36 22.42 5.99
C LEU A 565 39.00 23.08 5.69
N CYS A 566 39.02 24.31 5.17
CA CYS A 566 37.84 24.91 4.55
C CYS A 566 37.94 24.77 3.02
N VAL A 567 36.90 24.24 2.38
CA VAL A 567 36.82 24.16 0.92
C VAL A 567 35.81 25.17 0.41
N GLN A 568 36.30 26.27 -0.17
CA GLN A 568 35.49 27.33 -0.75
C GLN A 568 35.18 27.01 -2.21
N PHE A 569 33.92 26.67 -2.50
CA PHE A 569 33.43 26.49 -3.85
C PHE A 569 33.00 27.83 -4.43
N ASP A 570 33.85 28.37 -5.30
CA ASP A 570 33.66 29.66 -5.97
C ASP A 570 33.33 29.47 -7.45
N VAL A 571 32.20 28.82 -7.69
CA VAL A 571 31.70 28.51 -9.02
C VAL A 571 30.69 29.58 -9.43
N ALA A 572 30.73 30.01 -10.70
CA ALA A 572 29.84 31.05 -11.22
C ALA A 572 28.36 30.78 -10.85
N PRO A 573 27.62 31.77 -10.29
CA PRO A 573 26.25 31.59 -9.84
C PRO A 573 25.33 31.02 -10.90
N GLU A 574 25.45 31.46 -12.15
CA GLU A 574 24.60 31.05 -13.26
C GLU A 574 24.83 29.59 -13.64
N LEU A 575 26.08 29.12 -13.56
CA LEU A 575 26.41 27.70 -13.70
C LEU A 575 25.85 26.90 -12.50
N CYS A 576 25.90 27.44 -11.29
CA CYS A 576 25.31 26.81 -10.10
C CYS A 576 23.78 26.70 -10.19
N VAL A 577 23.12 27.73 -10.72
CA VAL A 577 21.67 27.72 -11.03
C VAL A 577 21.36 26.62 -12.01
N ARG A 578 22.06 26.55 -13.15
CA ARG A 578 21.87 25.46 -14.13
C ARG A 578 22.11 24.09 -13.52
N ARG A 579 23.17 23.92 -12.72
CA ARG A 579 23.49 22.66 -12.05
C ARG A 579 22.43 22.27 -11.02
N ALA A 580 21.92 23.21 -10.26
CA ALA A 580 20.87 22.96 -9.27
C ALA A 580 19.50 22.73 -9.94
N ASP A 581 19.21 23.39 -11.07
CA ASP A 581 18.01 23.12 -11.88
C ASP A 581 18.10 21.78 -12.64
N ALA A 582 19.29 21.35 -13.07
CA ALA A 582 19.51 20.09 -13.77
C ALA A 582 19.67 18.86 -12.83
N ARG A 583 19.65 19.06 -11.51
CA ARG A 583 19.83 17.98 -10.52
C ARG A 583 18.48 17.33 -10.19
N THR A 584 18.35 16.05 -10.52
CA THR A 584 17.16 15.21 -10.25
C THR A 584 17.13 14.58 -8.84
N ASN A 585 18.13 14.88 -7.98
CA ASN A 585 18.30 14.27 -6.65
C ASN A 585 18.83 15.28 -5.60
N HIS A 586 18.14 16.40 -5.35
CA HIS A 586 18.48 17.29 -4.23
C HIS A 586 17.40 17.26 -3.14
N PRO A 587 17.70 17.02 -1.84
CA PRO A 587 16.70 16.97 -0.79
C PRO A 587 15.97 18.31 -0.53
N THR A 588 16.63 19.44 -0.78
CA THR A 588 16.20 20.77 -0.30
C THR A 588 15.96 21.84 -1.40
N ILE A 589 16.26 21.58 -2.68
CA ILE A 589 16.12 22.56 -3.77
C ILE A 589 15.41 21.89 -4.94
N ALA A 590 14.11 22.17 -5.05
CA ALA A 590 13.29 21.72 -6.16
C ALA A 590 13.67 22.43 -7.48
N PRO A 591 13.58 21.77 -8.64
CA PRO A 591 13.78 22.38 -9.96
C PRO A 591 12.91 23.63 -10.15
N GLY A 592 13.49 24.71 -10.68
CA GLY A 592 12.80 25.99 -10.89
C GLY A 592 12.86 26.99 -9.73
N ARG A 593 13.32 26.56 -8.54
CA ARG A 593 13.69 27.48 -7.43
C ARG A 593 15.18 27.73 -7.32
N ALA A 594 16.01 27.02 -8.09
CA ALA A 594 17.46 27.13 -7.99
C ALA A 594 17.92 28.56 -8.20
N LYS A 595 17.38 29.27 -9.20
CA LYS A 595 17.73 30.68 -9.47
C LYS A 595 17.54 31.57 -8.25
N ARG A 596 16.34 31.55 -7.62
CA ARG A 596 16.04 32.38 -6.46
C ARG A 596 16.89 32.00 -5.25
N ILE A 597 17.04 30.70 -4.98
CA ILE A 597 17.77 30.20 -3.82
C ILE A 597 19.27 30.49 -3.99
N VAL A 598 19.85 30.14 -5.13
CA VAL A 598 21.26 30.43 -5.43
C VAL A 598 21.54 31.93 -5.32
N HIS A 599 20.73 32.81 -5.95
CA HIS A 599 20.93 34.25 -5.81
C HIS A 599 20.73 34.77 -4.39
N SER A 600 19.86 34.16 -3.58
CA SER A 600 19.75 34.51 -2.16
C SER A 600 21.03 34.17 -1.40
N PHE A 601 21.63 32.99 -1.65
CA PHE A 601 22.90 32.60 -1.07
C PHE A 601 24.08 33.43 -1.58
N VAL A 602 24.08 33.86 -2.85
CA VAL A 602 25.10 34.80 -3.38
C VAL A 602 25.13 36.10 -2.57
N LYS A 603 23.97 36.62 -2.18
CA LYS A 603 23.88 37.85 -1.37
C LYS A 603 24.35 37.67 0.07
N THR A 604 24.32 36.44 0.58
CA THR A 604 24.52 36.14 2.00
C THR A 604 25.87 35.48 2.29
N LEU A 605 26.46 34.79 1.31
CA LEU A 605 27.72 34.06 1.44
C LEU A 605 28.88 35.03 1.68
N VAL A 606 29.50 34.91 2.85
CA VAL A 606 30.75 35.58 3.22
C VAL A 606 31.91 34.61 2.97
N PRO A 607 32.87 34.94 2.07
CA PRO A 607 34.04 34.11 1.80
C PRO A 607 34.84 33.80 3.07
N PRO A 608 35.39 32.58 3.21
CA PRO A 608 36.19 32.21 4.36
C PRO A 608 37.54 32.94 4.36
N THR A 609 38.05 33.25 5.55
CA THR A 609 39.33 33.95 5.73
C THR A 609 40.22 33.25 6.77
N LYS A 610 41.53 33.53 6.72
CA LYS A 610 42.51 32.99 7.68
C LYS A 610 42.22 33.35 9.15
N LYS A 611 41.42 34.39 9.41
CA LYS A 611 41.01 34.77 10.78
C LYS A 611 40.16 33.70 11.46
N GLU A 612 39.54 32.81 10.68
CA GLU A 612 38.69 31.71 11.15
C GLU A 612 39.48 30.46 11.55
N LYS A 613 40.81 30.55 11.65
CA LYS A 613 41.71 29.50 12.19
C LYS A 613 41.74 28.16 11.41
N PHE A 614 41.29 28.15 10.15
CA PHE A 614 41.53 27.01 9.26
C PHE A 614 43.02 26.85 8.90
N ALA A 615 43.53 25.62 8.96
CA ALA A 615 44.89 25.26 8.56
C ALA A 615 45.16 25.65 7.10
N CYS A 616 44.19 25.33 6.23
CA CYS A 616 44.16 25.71 4.83
C CYS A 616 42.75 26.13 4.42
N ILE A 617 42.68 27.08 3.50
CA ILE A 617 41.46 27.40 2.74
C ILE A 617 41.77 27.08 1.29
N ALA A 618 41.08 26.07 0.75
CA ALA A 618 41.21 25.66 -0.64
C ALA A 618 40.06 26.26 -1.45
N ARG A 619 40.36 27.15 -2.39
CA ARG A 619 39.35 27.74 -3.28
C ARG A 619 39.28 26.92 -4.56
N VAL A 620 38.07 26.44 -4.83
CA VAL A 620 37.71 25.53 -5.91
C VAL A 620 36.69 26.23 -6.80
N SER A 621 37.14 26.74 -7.95
CA SER A 621 36.30 27.44 -8.94
C SER A 621 35.87 26.56 -10.11
N SER A 622 36.49 25.39 -10.28
CA SER A 622 36.26 24.47 -11.40
C SER A 622 36.24 23.01 -10.96
N SER A 623 35.69 22.13 -11.81
CA SER A 623 35.78 20.67 -11.65
C SER A 623 37.23 20.16 -11.68
N VAL A 624 38.11 20.81 -12.45
CA VAL A 624 39.55 20.50 -12.50
C VAL A 624 40.20 20.77 -11.15
N ALA A 625 39.95 21.94 -10.55
CA ALA A 625 40.44 22.28 -9.21
C ALA A 625 39.89 21.35 -8.12
N ALA A 626 38.63 20.92 -8.25
CA ALA A 626 38.01 19.96 -7.32
C ALA A 626 38.70 18.59 -7.41
N SER A 627 38.96 18.11 -8.63
CA SER A 627 39.65 16.85 -8.88
C SER A 627 41.09 16.88 -8.39
N ASP A 628 41.81 17.98 -8.63
CA ASP A 628 43.17 18.19 -8.12
C ASP A 628 43.17 18.12 -6.58
N LEU A 629 42.28 18.86 -5.91
CA LEU A 629 42.17 18.81 -4.45
C LEU A 629 41.83 17.41 -3.93
N LEU A 630 40.89 16.70 -4.55
CA LEU A 630 40.55 15.32 -4.18
C LEU A 630 41.77 14.39 -4.32
N SER A 631 42.53 14.51 -5.41
CA SER A 631 43.73 13.70 -5.62
C SER A 631 44.79 13.92 -4.53
N ARG A 632 44.97 15.18 -4.10
CA ARG A 632 45.91 15.55 -3.03
C ARG A 632 45.45 15.11 -1.64
N LEU A 633 44.14 15.08 -1.39
CA LEU A 633 43.56 14.58 -0.14
C LEU A 633 43.47 13.06 -0.06
N ALA A 634 43.61 12.36 -1.19
CA ALA A 634 43.26 10.95 -1.33
C ALA A 634 44.40 10.06 -1.86
N SER A 635 45.66 10.48 -1.70
CA SER A 635 46.82 9.67 -2.05
C SER A 635 46.86 8.31 -1.34
N ASP A 636 46.12 8.12 -0.23
CA ASP A 636 46.23 6.94 0.65
C ASP A 636 44.91 6.23 1.06
N MET A 637 43.76 6.39 0.36
CA MET A 637 42.46 5.80 0.80
C MET A 637 41.63 5.08 -0.30
N PRO A 638 41.06 3.86 -0.07
CA PRO A 638 40.28 3.06 -1.05
C PRO A 638 38.75 3.31 -1.10
N GLU A 639 38.10 3.17 -2.29
CA GLU A 639 36.70 3.50 -2.66
C GLU A 639 35.57 2.48 -2.25
N ARG A 640 34.26 2.88 -2.32
CA ARG A 640 33.06 2.01 -2.16
C ARG A 640 32.12 2.01 -3.41
N PRO A 641 31.39 0.92 -3.81
CA PRO A 641 30.92 0.69 -5.21
C PRO A 641 29.37 0.56 -5.49
N PHE A 642 28.94 0.78 -6.77
CA PHE A 642 27.57 0.69 -7.37
C PHE A 642 27.25 -0.68 -8.03
N ILE A 643 26.00 -1.20 -8.01
CA ILE A 643 25.62 -2.60 -8.37
C ILE A 643 24.59 -2.69 -9.50
N HIS A 644 24.80 -3.59 -10.49
CA HIS A 644 23.87 -3.85 -11.61
C HIS A 644 23.00 -5.11 -11.37
N LYS A 645 21.71 -4.96 -11.07
CA LYS A 645 20.84 -6.12 -10.74
C LYS A 645 20.47 -6.95 -11.97
N PHE A 646 20.53 -8.28 -11.86
CA PHE A 646 20.06 -9.20 -12.91
C PHE A 646 18.52 -9.16 -13.04
N PRO A 647 17.94 -9.16 -14.27
CA PRO A 647 16.49 -9.08 -14.47
C PRO A 647 15.72 -10.26 -13.86
N ARG A 648 14.53 -9.98 -13.30
CA ARG A 648 13.62 -11.06 -12.87
C ARG A 648 13.10 -11.83 -14.09
N THR A 649 13.17 -13.15 -14.05
CA THR A 649 12.71 -14.03 -15.15
C THR A 649 11.28 -14.52 -14.87
N ARG A 650 10.41 -14.48 -15.89
CA ARG A 650 8.99 -14.88 -15.80
C ARG A 650 8.83 -16.41 -15.96
N HIS A 651 7.85 -17.01 -15.32
CA HIS A 651 7.40 -18.37 -15.60
C HIS A 651 6.70 -18.41 -16.96
N LEU A 652 7.11 -19.33 -17.84
CA LEU A 652 6.42 -19.59 -19.09
C LEU A 652 5.08 -20.28 -18.83
N PHE A 653 5.10 -21.30 -17.96
CA PHE A 653 3.92 -21.99 -17.43
C PHE A 653 4.04 -22.13 -15.92
N ASN A 654 2.91 -22.10 -15.22
CA ASN A 654 2.87 -22.42 -13.79
C ASN A 654 2.36 -23.86 -13.60
N ILE A 655 3.29 -24.78 -13.39
CA ILE A 655 2.97 -26.19 -13.11
C ILE A 655 2.85 -26.49 -11.60
N GLY A 656 2.70 -25.46 -10.76
CA GLY A 656 2.52 -25.60 -9.30
C GLY A 656 3.72 -25.14 -8.47
N SER A 657 4.77 -24.61 -9.12
CA SER A 657 6.02 -24.19 -8.47
C SER A 657 6.17 -22.67 -8.32
N ALA A 658 5.32 -21.89 -8.98
CA ALA A 658 5.43 -20.43 -8.93
C ALA A 658 4.90 -19.89 -7.59
N SER A 659 5.70 -19.08 -6.92
CA SER A 659 5.28 -18.36 -5.71
C SER A 659 4.40 -17.15 -6.07
N ARG A 660 3.76 -16.53 -5.07
CA ARG A 660 2.94 -15.31 -5.27
C ARG A 660 3.73 -14.12 -5.86
N ASP A 661 5.05 -14.11 -5.70
CA ASP A 661 5.95 -13.03 -6.15
C ASP A 661 6.55 -13.25 -7.54
N ASP A 662 6.37 -14.46 -8.10
CA ASP A 662 6.81 -14.81 -9.44
C ASP A 662 5.92 -14.17 -10.51
N LEU A 663 6.54 -13.72 -11.60
CA LEU A 663 5.82 -13.28 -12.80
C LEU A 663 5.48 -14.50 -13.62
N ILE A 664 4.27 -14.60 -14.16
CA ILE A 664 3.82 -15.71 -15.02
C ILE A 664 3.30 -15.10 -16.33
N LEU A 665 3.71 -15.65 -17.47
CA LEU A 665 3.18 -15.27 -18.77
C LEU A 665 1.72 -15.69 -18.91
N SER A 666 0.92 -14.89 -19.63
CA SER A 666 -0.42 -15.32 -20.02
C SER A 666 -0.33 -16.48 -21.02
N SER A 667 -1.39 -17.28 -21.18
CA SER A 667 -1.39 -18.37 -22.16
C SER A 667 -1.12 -17.88 -23.58
N SER A 668 -1.63 -16.71 -23.96
CA SER A 668 -1.35 -16.08 -25.26
C SER A 668 0.10 -15.62 -25.39
N ASP A 669 0.68 -15.03 -24.35
CA ASP A 669 2.08 -14.58 -24.38
C ASP A 669 3.04 -15.76 -24.38
N ALA A 670 2.71 -16.84 -23.66
CA ALA A 670 3.49 -18.06 -23.67
C ALA A 670 3.48 -18.72 -25.07
N GLN A 671 2.32 -18.75 -25.73
CA GLN A 671 2.23 -19.18 -27.12
C GLN A 671 3.02 -18.25 -28.06
N ALA A 672 2.89 -16.93 -27.92
CA ALA A 672 3.64 -15.96 -28.72
C ALA A 672 5.16 -16.00 -28.47
N PHE A 673 5.57 -16.39 -27.26
CA PHE A 673 6.97 -16.61 -26.89
C PHE A 673 7.53 -17.83 -27.63
N LEU A 674 6.77 -18.93 -27.68
CA LEU A 674 7.14 -20.19 -28.31
C LEU A 674 7.02 -20.16 -29.85
N GLN A 675 6.15 -19.31 -30.40
CA GLN A 675 6.01 -19.14 -31.84
C GLN A 675 7.18 -18.32 -32.43
N ALA A 676 8.00 -18.97 -33.26
CA ALA A 676 8.98 -18.29 -34.08
C ALA A 676 8.27 -17.50 -35.19
N SER A 677 8.07 -16.20 -34.98
CA SER A 677 7.35 -15.32 -35.92
C SER A 677 8.12 -15.10 -37.24
N ASN A 678 9.45 -15.29 -37.25
CA ASN A 678 10.36 -15.09 -38.38
C ASN A 678 11.53 -16.10 -38.33
N SER A 679 12.13 -16.43 -39.49
CA SER A 679 13.26 -17.38 -39.60
C SER A 679 14.56 -16.98 -38.89
N SER A 680 14.68 -15.71 -38.46
CA SER A 680 15.87 -15.18 -37.77
C SER A 680 15.77 -15.23 -36.23
N THR A 681 14.70 -15.80 -35.67
CA THR A 681 14.47 -15.85 -34.22
C THR A 681 14.46 -17.30 -33.75
N THR A 682 15.30 -17.60 -32.77
CA THR A 682 15.46 -18.95 -32.20
C THR A 682 15.15 -18.95 -30.71
N ILE A 683 14.87 -20.13 -30.16
CA ILE A 683 14.69 -20.34 -28.72
C ILE A 683 15.73 -21.34 -28.27
N ALA A 684 16.58 -20.96 -27.32
CA ALA A 684 17.48 -21.88 -26.64
C ALA A 684 16.86 -22.30 -25.31
N VAL A 685 16.98 -23.59 -24.99
CA VAL A 685 16.55 -24.16 -23.70
C VAL A 685 17.79 -24.61 -22.94
N GLU A 686 17.89 -24.22 -21.67
CA GLU A 686 19.04 -24.49 -20.81
C GLU A 686 18.55 -25.11 -19.50
N GLU A 687 19.38 -25.97 -18.88
CA GLU A 687 19.12 -26.48 -17.54
C GLU A 687 19.13 -25.31 -16.55
N LYS A 688 18.06 -25.18 -15.75
CA LYS A 688 18.05 -24.26 -14.62
C LYS A 688 18.75 -24.92 -13.44
N VAL A 689 19.79 -24.27 -12.93
CA VAL A 689 20.57 -24.74 -11.79
C VAL A 689 20.20 -23.96 -10.52
N ASP A 690 20.18 -24.68 -9.40
CA ASP A 690 19.81 -24.21 -8.06
C ASP A 690 21.05 -23.76 -7.27
N GLY A 691 21.28 -22.45 -7.18
CA GLY A 691 22.45 -21.87 -6.53
C GLY A 691 22.27 -20.43 -6.08
N ALA A 692 23.40 -19.77 -5.81
CA ALA A 692 23.43 -18.35 -5.48
C ALA A 692 23.84 -17.50 -6.69
N ASN A 693 22.90 -16.68 -7.18
CA ASN A 693 23.15 -15.78 -8.30
C ASN A 693 24.36 -14.85 -8.05
N LEU A 694 25.26 -14.79 -9.03
CA LEU A 694 26.49 -14.03 -8.98
C LEU A 694 26.74 -13.30 -10.30
N GLY A 695 27.24 -12.06 -10.23
CA GLY A 695 27.74 -11.29 -11.37
C GLY A 695 29.19 -10.89 -11.14
N ILE A 696 30.04 -11.06 -12.16
CA ILE A 696 31.48 -10.77 -12.12
C ILE A 696 31.79 -9.72 -13.18
N SER A 697 32.54 -8.69 -12.80
CA SER A 697 32.94 -7.57 -13.66
C SER A 697 34.35 -7.12 -13.31
N LEU A 698 34.96 -6.28 -14.16
CA LEU A 698 36.23 -5.62 -13.88
C LEU A 698 36.00 -4.17 -13.44
N ASP A 699 36.80 -3.67 -12.51
CA ASP A 699 36.90 -2.24 -12.23
C ASP A 699 37.96 -1.54 -13.08
N PHE A 700 38.08 -0.22 -12.96
CA PHE A 700 39.04 0.59 -13.72
C PHE A 700 40.52 0.23 -13.46
N SER A 701 40.82 -0.53 -12.41
CA SER A 701 42.16 -1.05 -12.12
C SER A 701 42.40 -2.46 -12.69
N GLY A 702 41.39 -3.06 -13.31
CA GLY A 702 41.43 -4.45 -13.79
C GLY A 702 41.22 -5.47 -12.67
N ALA A 703 40.74 -5.07 -11.49
CA ALA A 703 40.42 -5.98 -10.40
C ALA A 703 38.97 -6.51 -10.51
N PHE A 704 38.74 -7.75 -10.09
CA PHE A 704 37.41 -8.34 -10.11
C PHE A 704 36.49 -7.72 -9.06
N LYS A 705 35.30 -7.34 -9.53
CA LYS A 705 34.15 -6.90 -8.75
C LYS A 705 33.06 -7.96 -8.84
N VAL A 706 32.76 -8.58 -7.70
CA VAL A 706 31.77 -9.67 -7.61
C VAL A 706 30.55 -9.25 -6.82
N GLN A 707 29.38 -9.33 -7.45
CA GLN A 707 28.10 -8.92 -6.88
C GLN A 707 27.13 -10.09 -6.79
N ASN A 708 26.35 -10.14 -5.71
CA ASN A 708 25.11 -10.93 -5.67
C ASN A 708 23.92 -10.03 -6.09
N ARG A 709 22.69 -10.48 -5.83
CA ARG A 709 21.46 -9.72 -6.18
C ARG A 709 21.32 -8.34 -5.51
N SER A 710 22.04 -8.09 -4.41
CA SER A 710 21.81 -6.93 -3.53
C SER A 710 23.07 -6.15 -3.13
N HIS A 711 24.25 -6.76 -3.15
CA HIS A 711 25.52 -6.17 -2.71
C HIS A 711 26.76 -6.87 -3.32
N TYR A 712 27.92 -6.20 -3.24
CA TYR A 712 29.20 -6.84 -3.54
C TYR A 712 29.58 -7.85 -2.47
N VAL A 713 30.10 -9.01 -2.90
CA VAL A 713 30.48 -10.13 -2.03
C VAL A 713 31.94 -10.51 -2.23
N ASN A 714 32.54 -11.07 -1.19
CA ASN A 714 33.86 -11.68 -1.19
C ASN A 714 33.88 -12.88 -0.24
N ARG A 715 35.03 -13.52 -0.08
CA ARG A 715 35.23 -14.67 0.82
C ARG A 715 34.73 -14.48 2.25
N LYS A 716 34.74 -13.25 2.77
CA LYS A 716 34.33 -12.93 4.15
C LYS A 716 32.83 -12.64 4.27
N SER A 717 32.12 -12.46 3.17
CA SER A 717 30.72 -12.03 3.18
C SER A 717 29.76 -13.08 3.76
N HIS A 718 29.93 -14.36 3.39
CA HIS A 718 29.11 -15.45 3.90
C HIS A 718 29.87 -16.78 3.75
N ALA A 719 29.53 -17.79 4.57
CA ALA A 719 30.18 -19.10 4.54
C ALA A 719 30.11 -19.79 3.16
N GLN A 720 29.07 -19.50 2.36
CA GLN A 720 28.94 -20.01 0.99
C GLN A 720 29.99 -19.43 0.03
N PHE A 721 30.51 -18.23 0.29
CA PHE A 721 31.51 -17.57 -0.56
C PHE A 721 32.94 -17.89 -0.11
N LYS A 722 33.15 -18.80 0.84
CA LYS A 722 34.47 -19.08 1.44
C LYS A 722 35.57 -19.44 0.42
N LYS A 723 35.21 -19.98 -0.74
CA LYS A 723 36.14 -20.33 -1.83
C LYS A 723 36.20 -19.30 -2.97
N LEU A 724 35.40 -18.23 -2.92
CA LEU A 724 35.22 -17.28 -4.03
C LEU A 724 36.53 -16.62 -4.47
N ASP A 725 37.27 -15.99 -3.56
CA ASP A 725 38.51 -15.28 -3.91
C ASP A 725 39.54 -16.22 -4.57
N LYS A 726 39.73 -17.44 -4.04
CA LYS A 726 40.61 -18.45 -4.64
C LYS A 726 40.14 -18.88 -6.03
N TRP A 727 38.82 -19.05 -6.20
CA TRP A 727 38.26 -19.44 -7.49
C TRP A 727 38.47 -18.35 -8.55
N LEU A 728 38.32 -17.07 -8.19
CA LEU A 728 38.62 -15.94 -9.07
C LEU A 728 40.08 -15.93 -9.52
N ASP A 729 41.01 -16.20 -8.60
CA ASP A 729 42.44 -16.28 -8.90
C ASP A 729 42.74 -17.45 -9.86
N ASP A 730 42.19 -18.64 -9.59
CA ASP A 730 42.39 -19.84 -10.41
C ASP A 730 41.77 -19.69 -11.84
N HIS A 731 40.82 -18.76 -12.02
CA HIS A 731 40.13 -18.49 -13.29
C HIS A 731 40.45 -17.10 -13.89
N TYR A 732 41.50 -16.44 -13.39
CA TYR A 732 41.80 -15.05 -13.75
C TYR A 732 41.95 -14.84 -15.27
N GLU A 733 42.72 -15.71 -15.94
CA GLU A 733 42.96 -15.60 -17.39
C GLU A 733 41.67 -15.76 -18.21
N GLY A 734 40.86 -16.77 -17.87
CA GLY A 734 39.58 -17.02 -18.53
C GLY A 734 38.58 -15.89 -18.30
N LEU A 735 38.44 -15.40 -17.07
CA LEU A 735 37.53 -14.30 -16.73
C LEU A 735 37.97 -13.00 -17.39
N SER A 736 39.28 -12.72 -17.43
CA SER A 736 39.81 -11.52 -18.07
C SER A 736 39.57 -11.56 -19.58
N ALA A 737 39.82 -12.69 -20.25
CA ALA A 737 39.52 -12.84 -21.68
C ALA A 737 38.03 -12.62 -22.02
N VAL A 738 37.13 -12.99 -21.10
CA VAL A 738 35.68 -12.81 -21.27
C VAL A 738 35.23 -11.37 -21.03
N LEU A 739 35.80 -10.71 -20.01
CA LEU A 739 35.37 -9.41 -19.52
C LEU A 739 36.13 -8.23 -20.15
N ASP A 740 37.34 -8.47 -20.65
CA ASP A 740 38.23 -7.49 -21.28
C ASP A 740 38.38 -7.80 -22.77
N SER A 741 37.34 -7.47 -23.54
CA SER A 741 37.33 -7.68 -24.99
C SER A 741 37.98 -6.53 -25.75
N GLU A 742 38.78 -6.83 -26.78
CA GLU A 742 39.49 -5.82 -27.58
C GLU A 742 38.62 -4.57 -27.86
N HIS A 743 39.11 -3.39 -27.42
CA HIS A 743 38.45 -2.07 -27.53
C HIS A 743 37.32 -1.77 -26.53
N SER A 744 37.14 -2.57 -25.46
CA SER A 744 36.18 -2.26 -24.37
C SER A 744 36.89 -1.64 -23.16
N HIS A 745 36.22 -0.72 -22.47
CA HIS A 745 36.71 -0.17 -21.21
C HIS A 745 36.30 -1.06 -20.02
N PRO A 746 37.09 -1.10 -18.94
CA PRO A 746 36.75 -1.87 -17.75
C PRO A 746 35.37 -1.47 -17.18
N GLY A 747 34.58 -2.45 -16.77
CA GLY A 747 33.21 -2.25 -16.27
C GLY A 747 32.12 -2.34 -17.33
N ARG A 748 32.45 -2.51 -18.62
CA ARG A 748 31.45 -2.72 -19.68
C ARG A 748 30.73 -4.06 -19.56
N TRP A 749 31.47 -5.14 -19.30
CA TRP A 749 30.93 -6.50 -19.33
C TRP A 749 30.68 -7.03 -17.93
N ILE A 750 29.53 -7.69 -17.75
CA ILE A 750 29.19 -8.41 -16.51
C ILE A 750 28.80 -9.85 -16.84
N LEU A 751 29.61 -10.80 -16.41
CA LEU A 751 29.36 -12.23 -16.56
C LEU A 751 28.48 -12.69 -15.40
N TYR A 752 27.26 -13.15 -15.71
CA TYR A 752 26.32 -13.70 -14.74
C TYR A 752 26.34 -15.22 -14.76
N GLY A 753 26.23 -15.80 -13.57
CA GLY A 753 26.17 -17.24 -13.37
C GLY A 753 25.60 -17.61 -12.01
N GLU A 754 25.51 -18.92 -11.77
CA GLU A 754 25.15 -19.49 -10.47
C GLU A 754 26.38 -19.95 -9.72
N TRP A 755 26.51 -19.50 -8.47
CA TRP A 755 27.54 -19.97 -7.54
C TRP A 755 27.04 -21.20 -6.79
N LEU A 756 27.77 -22.30 -6.89
CA LEU A 756 27.31 -23.65 -6.56
C LEU A 756 28.18 -24.34 -5.51
N TYR A 757 28.94 -23.57 -4.73
CA TYR A 757 29.75 -24.14 -3.65
C TYR A 757 28.93 -24.94 -2.65
N ALA A 758 27.69 -24.54 -2.39
CA ALA A 758 26.88 -25.10 -1.31
C ALA A 758 25.51 -25.59 -1.80
N LYS A 759 24.99 -26.62 -1.13
CA LYS A 759 23.66 -27.18 -1.35
C LYS A 759 22.58 -26.19 -0.91
N HIS A 760 21.81 -25.68 -1.86
CA HIS A 760 20.55 -24.99 -1.58
C HIS A 760 19.44 -26.01 -1.33
N SER A 761 18.73 -26.41 -2.38
CA SER A 761 17.68 -27.42 -2.34
C SER A 761 18.21 -28.72 -2.95
N ILE A 762 18.96 -28.63 -4.06
CA ILE A 762 19.61 -29.75 -4.75
C ILE A 762 21.06 -29.90 -4.28
N HIS A 763 21.47 -31.14 -3.99
CA HIS A 763 22.86 -31.50 -3.70
C HIS A 763 23.53 -32.00 -4.97
N TYR A 764 24.37 -31.15 -5.56
CA TYR A 764 25.08 -31.51 -6.78
C TYR A 764 26.31 -32.37 -6.50
N THR A 765 26.55 -33.35 -7.37
CA THR A 765 27.59 -34.37 -7.18
C THR A 765 28.59 -34.46 -8.33
N THR A 766 28.24 -33.92 -9.50
CA THR A 766 29.05 -34.00 -10.73
C THR A 766 29.24 -32.62 -11.38
N LEU A 767 29.35 -31.56 -10.57
CA LEU A 767 29.62 -30.22 -11.11
C LEU A 767 31.00 -30.16 -11.75
N PRO A 768 31.14 -29.49 -12.91
CA PRO A 768 32.45 -29.26 -13.52
C PRO A 768 33.27 -28.23 -12.74
N ASP A 769 32.60 -27.30 -12.04
CA ASP A 769 33.25 -26.25 -11.25
C ASP A 769 32.26 -25.55 -10.28
N LEU A 770 32.74 -24.59 -9.48
CA LEU A 770 32.01 -23.82 -8.47
C LEU A 770 31.08 -22.75 -9.05
N PHE A 771 31.24 -22.39 -10.32
CA PHE A 771 30.45 -21.37 -11.00
C PHE A 771 30.05 -21.84 -12.39
N LEU A 772 28.76 -21.71 -12.71
CA LEU A 772 28.25 -21.95 -14.06
C LEU A 772 27.73 -20.66 -14.65
N ALA A 773 28.36 -20.20 -15.74
CA ALA A 773 27.94 -19.03 -16.49
C ALA A 773 26.61 -19.30 -17.22
N PHE A 774 25.73 -18.29 -17.25
CA PHE A 774 24.48 -18.38 -18.02
C PHE A 774 24.16 -17.11 -18.82
N ASP A 775 24.77 -15.95 -18.52
CA ASP A 775 24.51 -14.70 -19.25
C ASP A 775 25.76 -13.81 -19.29
N LEU A 776 25.90 -13.02 -20.34
CA LEU A 776 26.86 -11.93 -20.41
C LEU A 776 26.15 -10.64 -20.80
N PHE A 777 26.24 -9.65 -19.92
CA PHE A 777 25.57 -8.36 -20.05
C PHE A 777 26.55 -7.30 -20.54
N ASP A 778 26.12 -6.54 -21.54
CA ASP A 778 26.78 -5.34 -22.03
C ASP A 778 26.15 -4.10 -21.37
N THR A 779 26.86 -3.45 -20.46
CA THR A 779 26.34 -2.27 -19.74
C THR A 779 26.19 -1.05 -20.65
N GLU A 780 26.95 -0.97 -21.74
CA GLU A 780 26.92 0.15 -22.68
C GLU A 780 25.66 0.11 -23.54
N THR A 781 25.33 -1.07 -24.08
CA THR A 781 24.12 -1.25 -24.90
C THR A 781 22.90 -1.67 -24.09
N SER A 782 23.08 -2.00 -22.81
CA SER A 782 22.04 -2.56 -21.93
C SER A 782 21.38 -3.82 -22.52
N THR A 783 22.17 -4.68 -23.19
CA THR A 783 21.68 -5.92 -23.81
C THR A 783 22.45 -7.14 -23.32
N PHE A 784 21.84 -8.32 -23.45
CA PHE A 784 22.46 -9.61 -23.14
C PHE A 784 22.83 -10.31 -24.43
N LEU A 785 23.99 -10.97 -24.44
CA LEU A 785 24.35 -11.85 -25.54
C LEU A 785 23.38 -13.03 -25.66
N SER A 786 23.23 -13.55 -26.86
CA SER A 786 22.60 -14.85 -27.10
C SER A 786 23.43 -15.96 -26.45
N ARG A 787 22.81 -17.12 -26.22
CA ARG A 787 23.52 -18.31 -25.74
C ARG A 787 24.75 -18.58 -26.61
N ASP A 788 24.59 -18.64 -27.93
CA ASP A 788 25.69 -19.02 -28.82
C ASP A 788 26.82 -18.00 -28.84
N ALA A 789 26.50 -16.70 -28.77
CA ALA A 789 27.52 -15.66 -28.64
C ALA A 789 28.27 -15.76 -27.29
N LEU A 790 27.59 -16.13 -26.21
CA LEU A 790 28.25 -16.43 -24.94
C LEU A 790 29.13 -17.68 -25.05
N SER A 791 28.67 -18.75 -25.70
CA SER A 791 29.50 -19.95 -25.89
C SER A 791 30.77 -19.67 -26.68
N GLU A 792 30.70 -18.87 -27.74
CA GLU A 792 31.88 -18.47 -28.49
C GLU A 792 32.80 -17.57 -27.64
N ARG A 793 32.23 -16.70 -26.79
CA ARG A 793 32.98 -15.88 -25.84
C ARG A 793 33.73 -16.70 -24.79
N LEU A 794 33.15 -17.81 -24.31
CA LEU A 794 33.74 -18.69 -23.29
C LEU A 794 34.72 -19.72 -23.87
N LYS A 795 34.78 -19.85 -25.20
CA LYS A 795 35.60 -20.84 -25.88
C LYS A 795 37.08 -20.63 -25.60
N GLY A 796 37.77 -21.70 -25.22
CA GLY A 796 39.19 -21.66 -24.83
C GLY A 796 39.44 -21.19 -23.41
N THR A 797 38.39 -20.83 -22.65
CA THR A 797 38.48 -20.55 -21.21
C THR A 797 38.17 -21.80 -20.40
N ASN A 798 38.52 -21.78 -19.11
CA ASN A 798 38.12 -22.79 -18.12
C ASN A 798 36.76 -22.48 -17.46
N ILE A 799 35.97 -21.55 -18.00
CA ILE A 799 34.66 -21.19 -17.45
C ILE A 799 33.58 -22.01 -18.13
N HIS A 800 32.81 -22.74 -17.33
CA HIS A 800 31.75 -23.62 -17.82
C HIS A 800 30.41 -22.88 -17.93
N GLN A 801 29.70 -23.10 -19.02
CA GLN A 801 28.33 -22.63 -19.22
C GLN A 801 27.32 -23.69 -18.75
N VAL A 802 26.13 -23.27 -18.33
CA VAL A 802 25.00 -24.18 -18.05
C VAL A 802 24.66 -25.08 -19.25
N SER A 803 24.19 -26.29 -18.97
CA SER A 803 23.88 -27.31 -19.99
C SER A 803 22.77 -26.85 -20.94
N ARG A 804 22.98 -27.00 -22.25
CA ARG A 804 21.91 -26.87 -23.25
C ARG A 804 21.03 -28.12 -23.22
N LEU A 805 19.73 -27.92 -23.38
CA LEU A 805 18.73 -28.98 -23.52
C LEU A 805 18.05 -28.85 -24.88
N GLU A 806 17.74 -29.99 -25.50
CA GLU A 806 17.08 -30.07 -26.81
C GLU A 806 15.72 -30.75 -26.61
N PRO A 807 14.62 -29.99 -26.45
CA PRO A 807 13.28 -30.58 -26.37
C PRO A 807 12.86 -31.20 -27.71
N GLU A 808 12.00 -32.21 -27.67
CA GLU A 808 11.44 -32.82 -28.89
C GLU A 808 10.67 -31.80 -29.73
N SER A 809 9.91 -30.92 -29.07
CA SER A 809 9.25 -29.77 -29.68
C SER A 809 9.06 -28.62 -28.68
N LEU A 810 8.87 -27.40 -29.21
CA LEU A 810 8.66 -26.18 -28.44
C LEU A 810 7.17 -25.91 -28.21
N ASP A 811 6.48 -26.87 -27.63
CA ASP A 811 5.10 -26.74 -27.17
C ASP A 811 4.99 -26.97 -25.65
N GLU A 812 3.85 -26.59 -25.08
CA GLU A 812 3.63 -26.65 -23.64
C GLU A 812 3.80 -28.05 -23.06
N GLN A 813 3.26 -29.07 -23.71
CA GLN A 813 3.28 -30.44 -23.19
C GLN A 813 4.71 -31.00 -23.20
N SER A 814 5.43 -30.83 -24.32
CA SER A 814 6.80 -31.29 -24.47
C SER A 814 7.77 -30.63 -23.47
N LEU A 815 7.59 -29.34 -23.20
CA LEU A 815 8.41 -28.62 -22.21
C LEU A 815 8.09 -29.03 -20.77
N ILE A 816 6.83 -29.30 -20.45
CA ILE A 816 6.42 -29.83 -19.14
C ILE A 816 7.00 -31.23 -18.92
N ASP A 817 6.95 -32.09 -19.94
CA ASP A 817 7.48 -33.45 -19.86
C ASP A 817 9.01 -33.45 -19.76
N LEU A 818 9.69 -32.54 -20.46
CA LEU A 818 11.13 -32.31 -20.29
C LEU A 818 11.45 -31.96 -18.84
N VAL A 819 10.77 -30.98 -18.24
CA VAL A 819 11.03 -30.56 -16.84
C VAL A 819 10.78 -31.69 -15.83
N ARG A 820 9.83 -32.60 -16.11
CA ARG A 820 9.48 -33.71 -15.22
C ARG A 820 10.43 -34.89 -15.32
N THR A 821 11.04 -35.12 -16.48
CA THR A 821 11.76 -36.38 -16.77
C THR A 821 13.25 -36.19 -17.01
N GLN A 822 13.68 -35.00 -17.45
CA GLN A 822 15.06 -34.71 -17.79
C GLN A 822 15.98 -34.88 -16.58
N LYS A 823 16.97 -35.74 -16.72
CA LYS A 823 18.04 -35.91 -15.74
C LYS A 823 19.01 -34.73 -15.83
N SER A 824 19.45 -34.25 -14.66
CA SER A 824 20.46 -33.19 -14.56
C SER A 824 21.81 -33.69 -15.03
N SER A 825 22.58 -32.80 -15.67
CA SER A 825 23.98 -33.07 -15.99
C SER A 825 24.89 -33.06 -14.76
N PHE A 826 24.40 -32.53 -13.62
CA PHE A 826 25.21 -32.18 -12.46
C PHE A 826 24.93 -33.02 -11.20
N TYR A 827 23.94 -33.92 -11.24
CA TYR A 827 23.69 -34.91 -10.20
C TYR A 827 22.74 -36.04 -10.66
N ASP A 828 22.68 -37.13 -9.89
CA ASP A 828 21.72 -38.22 -10.10
C ASP A 828 20.30 -37.84 -9.63
N GLY A 829 19.61 -37.06 -10.45
CA GLY A 829 18.23 -36.63 -10.21
C GLY A 829 17.65 -35.82 -11.37
N VAL A 830 16.40 -35.38 -11.22
CA VAL A 830 15.70 -34.58 -12.23
C VAL A 830 16.16 -33.12 -12.13
N ILE A 831 16.22 -32.39 -13.24
CA ILE A 831 16.55 -30.95 -13.23
C ILE A 831 15.62 -30.15 -12.31
N GLU A 832 16.06 -28.98 -11.83
CA GLU A 832 15.17 -28.03 -11.13
C GLU A 832 14.04 -27.55 -12.07
N GLY A 833 14.43 -27.31 -13.32
CA GLY A 833 13.60 -26.68 -14.31
C GLY A 833 14.43 -26.31 -15.53
N VAL A 834 13.83 -25.53 -16.42
CA VAL A 834 14.49 -25.03 -17.63
C VAL A 834 14.43 -23.52 -17.70
N TYR A 835 15.45 -22.95 -18.33
CA TYR A 835 15.52 -21.55 -18.72
C TYR A 835 15.40 -21.46 -20.24
N LEU A 836 14.47 -20.65 -20.73
CA LEU A 836 14.24 -20.44 -22.16
C LEU A 836 14.67 -19.03 -22.56
N ARG A 837 15.43 -18.92 -23.64
CA ARG A 837 15.91 -17.65 -24.19
C ARG A 837 15.44 -17.50 -25.62
N ARG A 838 14.63 -16.47 -25.88
CA ARG A 838 14.31 -16.04 -27.23
C ARG A 838 15.43 -15.15 -27.75
N GLN A 839 16.00 -15.50 -28.89
CA GLN A 839 17.24 -14.92 -29.40
C GLN A 839 17.06 -14.39 -30.82
N LYS A 840 17.72 -13.27 -31.11
CA LYS A 840 17.73 -12.65 -32.43
C LYS A 840 19.03 -11.86 -32.61
N ASP A 841 19.65 -11.97 -33.78
CA ASP A 841 20.85 -11.19 -34.16
C ASP A 841 21.98 -11.26 -33.11
N GLY A 842 22.22 -12.46 -32.57
CA GLY A 842 23.27 -12.71 -31.57
C GLY A 842 22.96 -12.19 -30.16
N LYS A 843 21.73 -11.71 -29.88
CA LYS A 843 21.30 -11.18 -28.58
C LYS A 843 20.10 -11.94 -28.01
N THR A 844 19.98 -11.91 -26.68
CA THR A 844 18.77 -12.37 -25.98
C THR A 844 17.74 -11.25 -25.94
N ILE A 845 16.57 -11.46 -26.53
CA ILE A 845 15.49 -10.47 -26.62
C ILE A 845 14.36 -10.72 -25.61
N ASP A 846 14.16 -11.97 -25.18
CA ASP A 846 13.21 -12.33 -24.12
C ASP A 846 13.66 -13.59 -23.39
N ARG A 847 13.16 -13.80 -22.17
CA ARG A 847 13.53 -14.87 -21.25
C ARG A 847 12.33 -15.39 -20.46
N ALA A 848 12.25 -16.70 -20.31
CA ALA A 848 11.27 -17.34 -19.45
C ALA A 848 11.88 -18.55 -18.73
N LYS A 849 11.23 -19.03 -17.66
CA LYS A 849 11.62 -20.24 -16.93
C LYS A 849 10.43 -21.16 -16.74
N ILE A 850 10.68 -22.45 -16.58
CA ILE A 850 9.71 -23.41 -16.05
C ILE A 850 10.44 -24.12 -14.90
N VAL A 851 9.78 -24.25 -13.75
CA VAL A 851 10.35 -24.92 -12.58
C VAL A 851 9.42 -26.08 -12.24
N ARG A 852 9.97 -27.24 -11.87
CA ARG A 852 9.16 -28.42 -11.56
C ARG A 852 8.30 -28.21 -10.32
N SER A 853 7.13 -28.84 -10.32
CA SER A 853 6.05 -28.62 -9.33
C SER A 853 6.41 -28.99 -7.89
N ASP A 854 7.28 -29.97 -7.70
CA ASP A 854 7.73 -30.49 -6.40
C ASP A 854 9.00 -29.81 -5.89
N PHE A 855 9.55 -28.86 -6.64
CA PHE A 855 10.73 -28.11 -6.22
C PHE A 855 10.35 -26.99 -5.25
N ILE A 856 10.86 -27.08 -4.03
CA ILE A 856 10.72 -26.07 -3.00
C ILE A 856 12.06 -25.31 -2.91
N ALA A 857 12.06 -24.04 -3.28
CA ALA A 857 13.23 -23.17 -3.14
C ALA A 857 13.52 -22.96 -1.64
N GLY A 858 14.66 -23.48 -1.17
CA GLY A 858 15.03 -23.44 0.24
C GLY A 858 15.73 -22.15 0.66
N ASP A 859 15.02 -21.24 1.34
CA ASP A 859 15.61 -20.04 1.97
C ASP A 859 15.65 -20.07 3.52
N GLU A 860 15.14 -21.11 4.20
CA GLU A 860 15.04 -21.10 5.69
C GLU A 860 15.89 -22.13 6.47
N HIS A 861 16.81 -22.87 5.83
CA HIS A 861 17.56 -23.94 6.53
C HIS A 861 19.04 -23.68 6.86
N TRP A 862 19.63 -22.58 6.38
CA TRP A 862 21.05 -22.32 6.56
C TRP A 862 21.44 -21.90 7.98
N ASN A 863 20.61 -21.09 8.65
CA ASN A 863 20.91 -20.53 9.97
C ASN A 863 20.92 -21.57 11.11
N ARG A 864 20.50 -22.82 10.88
CA ARG A 864 20.42 -23.86 11.92
C ARG A 864 21.27 -25.10 11.69
N ARG A 865 21.73 -25.41 10.46
CA ARG A 865 22.38 -26.70 10.13
C ARG A 865 23.79 -26.62 9.50
N GLY A 866 24.29 -25.42 9.20
CA GLY A 866 25.60 -25.23 8.57
C GLY A 866 25.60 -25.45 7.06
N VAL A 867 26.68 -25.01 6.38
CA VAL A 867 26.84 -25.10 4.92
C VAL A 867 27.27 -26.51 4.52
N VAL A 868 26.49 -27.18 3.66
CA VAL A 868 26.86 -28.46 3.04
C VAL A 868 27.46 -28.19 1.66
N PRO A 869 28.76 -28.44 1.42
CA PRO A 869 29.37 -28.21 0.11
C PRO A 869 28.87 -29.21 -0.94
N ASN A 870 28.67 -28.77 -2.18
CA ASN A 870 28.46 -29.68 -3.32
C ASN A 870 29.77 -30.38 -3.70
N THR A 871 29.68 -31.45 -4.51
CA THR A 871 30.83 -32.22 -5.01
C THR A 871 31.11 -31.91 -6.48
N PHE A 872 32.40 -31.95 -6.84
CA PHE A 872 32.92 -31.63 -8.16
C PHE A 872 33.61 -32.85 -8.75
N ILE A 873 33.57 -32.98 -10.07
CA ILE A 873 34.37 -33.99 -10.76
C ILE A 873 35.84 -33.55 -10.62
N ALA A 874 36.68 -34.39 -10.02
CA ALA A 874 38.12 -34.15 -10.02
C ALA A 874 38.62 -34.31 -11.47
N TYR A 875 39.27 -33.28 -12.01
CA TYR A 875 40.06 -33.44 -13.22
C TYR A 875 41.24 -34.37 -12.89
N GLU A 876 41.26 -35.57 -13.47
CA GLU A 876 42.49 -36.38 -13.59
C GLU A 876 43.44 -35.77 -14.61
#